data_AF-A0A4V2Y6Q6-F1
#
_entry.id   AF-A0A4V2Y6Q6-F1
#
_cell.length_a   1.000
_cell.length_b   1.000
_cell.length_c   1.000
_cell.angle_alpha   90.00
_cell.angle_beta   90.00
_cell.angle_gamma   90.00
#
_symmetry.space_group_name_H-M   'P 1'
#
loop_
_entity.id
_entity.type
_entity.pdbx_description
1 polymer ?
#
loop_
_entity_poly.entity_id
_entity_poly.type
_entity_poly.pdbx_seq_one_letter_code
_entity_poly.pdbx_strand_id
1 'polypeptide(L)'
;MRQVFRIVARIGAVAALAVGGGTLVAIPSAMADIGANIGLVCTGKAGTHDVSLRIETSVPSSGTVGQPIQLGTIRIEVGLPPELVKEVSVTSPSRASTPPVTGVTPSSSPPPALRGVAEVQVDVREPGRDRRGGWPAFALAATPPRGNGAVHLTGSGVAPPVVPGSPGGISWAAGEMDLSLVPGDAATVKDAAELALHCVAEKKSVFGTVRVKRGNEVAVPSTSNASPRQAAPSQDGFCQIMPGQGEDPRYAISDDPKLYQIYDSPPTPDVPYDQSAPGVMYCIKTTGFFNLKKAGNAVPVALENNVRAPVRTLSGDFFFGPNYTEHRGYFVNRTHPNPATVLGFGFMPTRAVAKAVQVGTPGGGKTDPITGNLRVVQRLDDSLKLSDPTVERQEIRASAYVRLEADQAEVNGIPLELGDKCTTSPTLLYGHGFTGTLETGSVDYTQGQTVIAEDVTIPAFSGCGVSEDLSPILTASVSGTGNYANLEAGMWCNVVGDANCVNGEAKDPQTFTVKPGGDFTAVADSFVLRGQNGAEFRCDSANMRFHMDRGHWQSRFRLGKGEMSLDGCTVKTSNGFVHQVQGEVADEGSVWITMSMSLAGQWQMLINGVTLKALVELADDETCELRIAEAVQQSFLDSRIVDERPGRFIGTYDNGAFVGNAEVKPSLKSTCRIPGFTNFSDDLTAPTARFAFHPEQQILPSVGS
;
A
#
# COMPACT_ATOMS: atom_id res chain seq x y z
N MET A 1 7.65 66.61 37.70
CA MET A 1 6.50 66.71 36.77
C MET A 1 5.61 65.50 37.09
N ARG A 2 4.66 65.65 38.02
CA ARG A 2 3.23 65.98 37.79
C ARG A 2 2.59 65.02 36.78
N GLN A 3 1.48 64.33 37.01
CA GLN A 3 0.49 64.16 38.08
C GLN A 3 -0.38 62.97 37.58
N VAL A 4 -0.68 61.94 38.37
CA VAL A 4 -1.93 61.83 39.15
C VAL A 4 -3.19 62.03 38.29
N PHE A 5 -4.01 60.98 38.11
CA PHE A 5 -5.37 60.96 38.67
C PHE A 5 -5.88 59.53 38.88
N ARG A 6 -6.71 59.44 39.91
CA ARG A 6 -7.13 58.29 40.71
C ARG A 6 -8.68 58.30 40.69
N ILE A 7 -9.27 57.12 40.83
CA ILE A 7 -10.55 56.83 41.53
C ILE A 7 -11.85 57.22 40.78
N VAL A 8 -12.76 56.26 40.58
CA VAL A 8 -13.99 56.03 41.42
C VAL A 8 -14.56 54.64 41.09
N ALA A 9 -14.66 53.80 42.10
CA ALA A 9 -15.50 52.61 42.12
C ALA A 9 -16.96 53.01 42.41
N ARG A 10 -17.93 52.39 41.74
CA ARG A 10 -19.28 52.17 42.29
C ARG A 10 -19.80 50.78 41.93
N ILE A 11 -20.18 50.09 43.00
CA ILE A 11 -20.88 48.81 43.07
C ILE A 11 -22.31 48.96 42.55
N GLY A 12 -22.81 47.94 41.86
CA GLY A 12 -24.22 47.74 41.53
C GLY A 12 -24.43 46.35 40.94
N ALA A 13 -25.03 45.46 41.72
CA ALA A 13 -25.26 44.05 41.41
C ALA A 13 -26.44 43.81 40.45
N VAL A 14 -26.55 42.54 40.01
CA VAL A 14 -27.76 41.76 39.65
C VAL A 14 -27.92 41.35 38.17
N ALA A 15 -27.73 40.03 37.98
CA ALA A 15 -28.44 39.06 37.13
C ALA A 15 -28.49 39.16 35.59
N ALA A 16 -27.95 38.08 34.99
CA ALA A 16 -28.54 37.24 33.93
C ALA A 16 -29.07 37.89 32.63
N LEU A 17 -28.39 37.63 31.51
CA LEU A 17 -28.86 36.73 30.43
C LEU A 17 -28.01 36.88 29.15
N ALA A 18 -28.02 35.79 28.38
CA ALA A 18 -27.69 35.65 26.96
C ALA A 18 -26.20 35.48 26.58
N VAL A 19 -25.74 34.24 26.77
CA VAL A 19 -24.97 33.51 25.76
C VAL A 19 -25.70 33.62 24.41
N GLY A 20 -25.02 34.15 23.40
CA GLY A 20 -25.58 34.40 22.08
C GLY A 20 -24.51 34.46 21.00
N GLY A 21 -23.61 33.48 20.98
CA GLY A 21 -22.79 33.16 19.81
C GLY A 21 -23.38 31.94 19.14
N GLY A 22 -24.27 32.15 18.17
CA GLY A 22 -25.12 31.13 17.58
C GLY A 22 -24.34 30.00 16.91
N THR A 23 -24.37 28.82 17.52
CA THR A 23 -24.31 27.56 16.80
C THR A 23 -25.65 27.39 16.09
N LEU A 24 -25.65 27.50 14.76
CA LEU A 24 -26.71 26.93 13.96
C LEU A 24 -26.67 25.43 14.20
N VAL A 25 -27.57 24.93 15.06
CA VAL A 25 -27.90 23.52 15.13
C VAL A 25 -28.44 23.16 13.75
N ALA A 26 -27.57 22.65 12.88
CA ALA A 26 -27.99 22.00 11.66
C ALA A 26 -28.78 20.77 12.10
N ILE A 27 -30.11 20.88 12.05
CA ILE A 27 -31.01 19.74 12.18
C ILE A 27 -30.47 18.68 11.20
N PRO A 28 -30.11 17.47 11.67
CA PRO A 28 -29.61 16.43 10.78
C PRO A 28 -30.60 16.27 9.63
N SER A 29 -30.10 16.39 8.40
CA SER A 29 -30.90 16.11 7.21
C SER A 29 -31.55 14.74 7.41
N ALA A 30 -32.88 14.67 7.31
CA ALA A 30 -33.59 13.40 7.46
C ALA A 30 -32.95 12.35 6.54
N MET A 31 -32.52 11.23 7.11
CA MET A 31 -31.95 10.11 6.35
C MET A 31 -33.09 9.23 5.84
N ALA A 32 -32.97 8.76 4.60
CA ALA A 32 -33.88 7.78 4.01
C ALA A 32 -33.11 6.49 3.79
N ASP A 33 -33.68 5.36 4.21
CA ASP A 33 -33.15 4.04 3.89
C ASP A 33 -33.36 3.77 2.40
N ILE A 34 -32.32 3.26 1.76
CA ILE A 34 -32.29 2.94 0.35
C ILE A 34 -31.67 1.55 0.15
N GLY A 35 -31.97 0.92 -0.96
CA GLY A 35 -31.41 -0.39 -1.25
C GLY A 35 -31.95 -0.99 -2.54
N ALA A 36 -31.30 -2.06 -2.98
CA ALA A 36 -31.76 -2.85 -4.12
C ALA A 36 -31.40 -4.32 -3.93
N ASN A 37 -32.24 -5.18 -4.52
CA ASN A 37 -31.92 -6.57 -4.77
C ASN A 37 -31.59 -6.72 -6.25
N ILE A 38 -30.42 -7.25 -6.55
CA ILE A 38 -29.86 -7.35 -7.89
C ILE A 38 -29.59 -8.83 -8.18
N GLY A 39 -30.21 -9.35 -9.25
CA GLY A 39 -29.84 -10.65 -9.80
C GLY A 39 -28.62 -10.48 -10.69
N LEU A 40 -27.56 -11.24 -10.41
CA LEU A 40 -26.30 -11.24 -11.14
C LEU A 40 -26.07 -12.62 -11.75
N VAL A 41 -25.52 -12.64 -12.95
CA VAL A 41 -24.98 -13.85 -13.56
C VAL A 41 -23.46 -13.81 -13.41
N CYS A 42 -22.93 -14.70 -12.58
CA CYS A 42 -21.50 -14.84 -12.31
C CYS A 42 -20.88 -15.89 -13.22
N THR A 43 -19.78 -15.56 -13.88
CA THR A 43 -19.02 -16.51 -14.69
C THR A 43 -17.79 -16.97 -13.92
N GLY A 44 -17.66 -18.29 -13.76
CA GLY A 44 -16.51 -18.97 -13.15
C GLY A 44 -15.92 -20.03 -14.08
N LYS A 45 -14.95 -20.80 -13.58
CA LYS A 45 -14.28 -21.85 -14.36
C LYS A 45 -15.22 -23.00 -14.74
N ALA A 46 -16.16 -23.37 -13.87
CA ALA A 46 -17.09 -24.46 -14.14
C ALA A 46 -18.35 -24.05 -14.94
N GLY A 47 -18.63 -22.75 -15.05
CA GLY A 47 -19.79 -22.24 -15.78
C GLY A 47 -20.36 -20.93 -15.23
N THR A 48 -21.63 -20.67 -15.55
CA THR A 48 -22.36 -19.47 -15.11
C THR A 48 -23.32 -19.80 -13.98
N HIS A 49 -23.41 -18.92 -12.98
CA HIS A 49 -24.24 -19.10 -11.78
C HIS A 49 -25.10 -17.85 -11.51
N ASP A 50 -26.35 -18.07 -11.13
CA ASP A 50 -27.23 -17.00 -10.65
C ASP A 50 -26.90 -16.67 -9.19
N VAL A 51 -26.38 -15.46 -8.95
CA VAL A 51 -26.04 -14.94 -7.64
C VAL A 51 -26.92 -13.74 -7.33
N SER A 52 -27.41 -13.65 -6.10
CA SER A 52 -28.17 -12.48 -5.65
C SER A 52 -27.28 -11.53 -4.86
N LEU A 53 -27.35 -10.23 -5.15
CA LEU A 53 -26.71 -9.17 -4.39
C LEU A 53 -27.78 -8.24 -3.84
N ARG A 54 -27.86 -8.14 -2.52
CA ARG A 54 -28.69 -7.17 -1.81
C ARG A 54 -27.80 -6.08 -1.23
N ILE A 55 -28.10 -4.83 -1.55
CA ILE A 55 -27.41 -3.64 -1.03
C ILE A 55 -28.39 -2.87 -0.16
N GLU A 56 -28.00 -2.53 1.06
CA GLU A 56 -28.76 -1.70 1.97
C GLU A 56 -27.88 -0.57 2.51
N THR A 57 -28.40 0.66 2.50
CA THR A 57 -27.72 1.81 3.11
C THR A 57 -28.74 2.91 3.40
N SER A 58 -28.30 4.06 3.92
CA SER A 58 -29.14 5.23 4.13
C SER A 58 -28.50 6.46 3.49
N VAL A 59 -29.33 7.41 3.03
CA VAL A 59 -28.87 8.64 2.38
C VAL A 59 -29.57 9.86 2.94
N PRO A 60 -28.92 11.04 2.93
CA PRO A 60 -29.63 12.28 3.20
C PRO A 60 -30.76 12.47 2.19
N SER A 61 -31.97 12.77 2.65
CA SER A 61 -33.15 13.02 1.79
C SER A 61 -32.96 14.17 0.79
N SER A 62 -32.01 15.07 1.05
CA SER A 62 -31.58 16.10 0.11
C SER A 62 -30.12 16.49 0.33
N GLY A 63 -29.49 17.03 -0.72
CA GLY A 63 -28.15 17.60 -0.71
C GLY A 63 -28.12 19.02 -1.28
N THR A 64 -26.96 19.66 -1.23
CA THR A 64 -26.73 20.99 -1.83
C THR A 64 -25.51 20.92 -2.75
N VAL A 65 -25.54 21.66 -3.85
CA VAL A 65 -24.39 21.76 -4.77
C VAL A 65 -23.12 22.19 -4.02
N GLY A 66 -22.01 21.50 -4.27
CA GLY A 66 -20.72 21.77 -3.63
C GLY A 66 -20.57 21.24 -2.20
N GLN A 67 -21.60 20.63 -1.60
CA GLN A 67 -21.51 20.00 -0.28
C GLN A 67 -21.41 18.48 -0.43
N PRO A 68 -20.54 17.79 0.34
CA PRO A 68 -20.42 16.35 0.27
C PRO A 68 -21.71 15.65 0.71
N ILE A 69 -22.18 14.71 -0.09
CA ILE A 69 -23.26 13.78 0.25
C ILE A 69 -22.61 12.46 0.65
N GLN A 70 -22.72 12.13 1.93
CA GLN A 70 -22.17 10.91 2.51
C GLN A 70 -23.28 9.86 2.65
N LEU A 71 -23.07 8.67 2.08
CA LEU A 71 -23.93 7.51 2.36
C LEU A 71 -23.66 7.01 3.78
N GLY A 72 -24.69 6.46 4.42
CA GLY A 72 -24.53 5.71 5.67
C GLY A 72 -23.74 4.42 5.46
N THR A 73 -23.69 3.57 6.49
CA THR A 73 -23.09 2.24 6.37
C THR A 73 -23.75 1.47 5.25
N ILE A 74 -22.94 0.91 4.37
CA ILE A 74 -23.40 0.01 3.31
C ILE A 74 -23.32 -1.40 3.87
N ARG A 75 -24.43 -2.12 3.80
CA ARG A 75 -24.50 -3.56 4.06
C ARG A 75 -24.73 -4.25 2.73
N ILE A 76 -23.95 -5.28 2.47
CA ILE A 76 -24.18 -6.17 1.33
C ILE A 76 -24.47 -7.59 1.83
N GLU A 77 -25.41 -8.24 1.16
CA GLU A 77 -25.72 -9.66 1.32
C GLU A 77 -25.64 -10.33 -0.05
N VAL A 78 -24.75 -11.32 -0.17
CA VAL A 78 -24.54 -12.10 -1.38
C VAL A 78 -25.13 -13.50 -1.17
N GLY A 79 -26.19 -13.83 -1.89
CA GLY A 79 -26.81 -15.16 -1.85
C GLY A 79 -26.26 -16.05 -2.95
N LEU A 80 -25.63 -17.16 -2.56
CA LEU A 80 -25.00 -18.14 -3.44
C LEU A 80 -25.90 -19.36 -3.66
N PRO A 81 -26.00 -19.87 -4.90
CA PRO A 81 -26.75 -21.09 -5.17
C PRO A 81 -25.99 -22.32 -4.65
N PRO A 82 -26.69 -23.40 -4.25
CA PRO A 82 -26.05 -24.61 -3.70
C PRO A 82 -24.99 -25.23 -4.61
N GLU A 83 -25.15 -25.12 -5.93
CA GLU A 83 -24.19 -25.69 -6.89
C GLU A 83 -22.83 -24.98 -6.86
N LEU A 84 -22.83 -23.66 -6.68
CA LEU A 84 -21.59 -22.88 -6.55
C LEU A 84 -20.87 -23.19 -5.22
N VAL A 85 -21.63 -23.44 -4.16
CA VAL A 85 -21.07 -23.83 -2.85
C VAL A 85 -20.37 -25.19 -2.93
N LYS A 86 -20.91 -26.14 -3.72
CA LYS A 86 -20.26 -27.43 -3.97
C LYS A 86 -18.96 -27.26 -4.73
N GLU A 87 -18.90 -26.38 -5.72
CA GLU A 87 -17.68 -26.14 -6.52
C GLU A 87 -16.52 -25.69 -5.64
N VAL A 88 -16.74 -24.70 -4.76
CA VAL A 88 -15.72 -24.21 -3.81
C VAL A 88 -15.24 -25.32 -2.87
N SER A 89 -16.11 -26.28 -2.54
CA SER A 89 -15.78 -27.39 -1.64
C SER A 89 -14.93 -28.48 -2.31
N VAL A 90 -15.09 -28.70 -3.62
CA VAL A 90 -14.41 -29.77 -4.37
C VAL A 90 -12.97 -29.40 -4.73
N THR A 91 -12.64 -28.12 -4.84
CA THR A 91 -11.28 -27.66 -5.17
C THR A 91 -10.27 -27.80 -4.02
N SER A 92 -10.72 -28.23 -2.84
CA SER A 92 -9.85 -28.50 -1.70
C SER A 92 -9.20 -29.90 -1.88
N PRO A 93 -7.86 -30.01 -1.99
CA PRO A 93 -7.20 -31.29 -2.24
C PRO A 93 -7.43 -32.25 -1.06
N SER A 94 -8.33 -33.21 -1.26
CA SER A 94 -8.58 -34.31 -0.34
C SER A 94 -7.31 -35.16 -0.21
N ARG A 95 -6.64 -35.08 0.95
CA ARG A 95 -5.65 -36.08 1.36
C ARG A 95 -6.35 -37.45 1.50
N ALA A 96 -5.73 -38.45 0.89
CA ALA A 96 -6.20 -39.83 0.77
C ALA A 96 -6.82 -40.44 2.04
N SER A 97 -8.11 -40.76 1.93
CA SER A 97 -8.79 -41.99 2.39
C SER A 97 -8.13 -42.84 3.48
N THR A 98 -8.57 -42.66 4.73
CA THR A 98 -8.69 -43.76 5.70
C THR A 98 -10.04 -44.48 5.48
N PRO A 99 -10.09 -45.83 5.57
CA PRO A 99 -11.31 -46.59 5.32
C PRO A 99 -12.40 -46.29 6.37
N PRO A 100 -13.69 -46.38 5.99
CA PRO A 100 -14.80 -45.98 6.84
C PRO A 100 -14.96 -46.94 8.03
N VAL A 101 -14.92 -46.39 9.24
CA VAL A 101 -15.41 -47.07 10.43
C VAL A 101 -16.94 -47.06 10.37
N THR A 102 -17.53 -48.22 10.09
CA THR A 102 -18.98 -48.44 10.14
C THR A 102 -19.47 -48.38 11.59
N GLY A 103 -20.34 -47.43 11.93
CA GLY A 103 -21.07 -47.50 13.21
C GLY A 103 -21.58 -46.19 13.83
N VAL A 104 -21.27 -45.01 13.27
CA VAL A 104 -21.73 -43.74 13.85
C VAL A 104 -22.79 -43.11 12.96
N THR A 105 -23.98 -42.91 13.52
CA THR A 105 -25.07 -42.12 12.91
C THR A 105 -24.58 -40.73 12.54
N PRO A 106 -25.03 -40.15 11.41
CA PRO A 106 -24.57 -38.84 10.96
C PRO A 106 -25.03 -37.77 11.95
N SER A 107 -24.12 -37.37 12.83
CA SER A 107 -24.23 -36.12 13.58
C SER A 107 -24.18 -34.98 12.57
N SER A 108 -25.16 -34.08 12.64
CA SER A 108 -25.28 -32.88 11.81
C SER A 108 -24.04 -32.00 11.98
N SER A 109 -23.01 -32.25 11.16
CA SER A 109 -21.85 -31.38 11.12
C SER A 109 -22.29 -30.01 10.60
N PRO A 110 -21.88 -28.90 11.25
CA PRO A 110 -22.18 -27.58 10.75
C PRO A 110 -21.64 -27.45 9.31
N PRO A 111 -22.36 -26.76 8.41
CA PRO A 111 -21.88 -26.52 7.07
C PRO A 111 -20.49 -25.88 7.11
N PRO A 112 -19.61 -26.16 6.14
CA PRO A 112 -18.30 -25.55 6.08
C PRO A 112 -18.44 -24.03 6.11
N ALA A 113 -17.68 -23.36 6.97
CA ALA A 113 -17.64 -21.91 7.00
C ALA A 113 -17.15 -21.45 5.62
N LEU A 114 -17.89 -20.58 4.92
CA LEU A 114 -17.45 -19.98 3.66
C LEU A 114 -17.12 -18.51 3.91
N ARG A 115 -16.02 -18.03 3.33
CA ARG A 115 -15.61 -16.62 3.39
C ARG A 115 -15.38 -16.11 1.99
N GLY A 116 -15.35 -14.79 1.84
CA GLY A 116 -15.06 -14.18 0.55
C GLY A 116 -14.79 -12.70 0.62
N VAL A 117 -14.57 -12.11 -0.55
CA VAL A 117 -14.47 -10.68 -0.75
C VAL A 117 -15.35 -10.32 -1.96
N ALA A 118 -16.17 -9.28 -1.84
CA ALA A 118 -16.93 -8.75 -2.96
C ALA A 118 -16.52 -7.31 -3.26
N GLU A 119 -16.20 -7.03 -4.52
CA GLU A 119 -15.96 -5.67 -5.02
C GLU A 119 -17.15 -5.26 -5.91
N VAL A 120 -17.97 -4.33 -5.43
CA VAL A 120 -19.19 -3.90 -6.14
C VAL A 120 -18.91 -2.63 -6.93
N GLN A 121 -19.08 -2.68 -8.25
CA GLN A 121 -18.93 -1.49 -9.10
C GLN A 121 -20.20 -0.65 -9.06
N VAL A 122 -20.08 0.58 -8.56
CA VAL A 122 -21.19 1.54 -8.44
C VAL A 122 -20.96 2.75 -9.34
N ASP A 123 -21.97 3.08 -10.12
CA ASP A 123 -22.05 4.31 -10.89
C ASP A 123 -22.85 5.37 -10.13
N VAL A 124 -22.29 6.57 -10.03
CA VAL A 124 -22.94 7.78 -9.53
C VAL A 124 -23.34 8.62 -10.74
N ARG A 125 -24.65 8.76 -10.94
CA ARG A 125 -25.23 9.54 -12.04
C ARG A 125 -25.71 10.88 -11.53
N GLU A 126 -25.22 11.95 -12.14
CA GLU A 126 -25.67 13.32 -11.95
C GLU A 126 -26.18 13.87 -13.30
N PRO A 127 -27.00 14.95 -13.31
CA PRO A 127 -27.47 15.52 -14.57
C PRO A 127 -26.28 15.95 -15.45
N GLY A 128 -26.11 15.28 -16.59
CA GLY A 128 -25.04 15.56 -17.54
C GLY A 128 -23.67 14.95 -17.20
N ARG A 129 -23.56 14.11 -16.15
CA ARG A 129 -22.30 13.46 -15.78
C ARG A 129 -22.51 12.12 -15.08
N ASP A 130 -21.88 11.08 -15.60
CA ASP A 130 -21.76 9.78 -14.92
C ASP A 130 -20.31 9.57 -14.45
N ARG A 131 -20.13 9.04 -13.23
CA ARG A 131 -18.81 8.70 -12.67
C ARG A 131 -18.89 7.44 -11.82
N ARG A 132 -17.78 6.73 -11.63
CA ARG A 132 -17.73 5.59 -10.69
C ARG A 132 -17.60 6.08 -9.25
N GLY A 133 -18.29 5.42 -8.33
CA GLY A 133 -18.43 5.79 -6.91
C GLY A 133 -17.28 5.38 -5.99
N GLY A 134 -16.28 4.63 -6.48
CA GLY A 134 -15.06 4.27 -5.71
C GLY A 134 -15.34 3.52 -4.41
N TRP A 135 -16.27 2.55 -4.42
CA TRP A 135 -16.60 1.76 -3.23
C TRP A 135 -15.45 0.81 -2.85
N PRO A 136 -15.24 0.53 -1.55
CA PRO A 136 -14.23 -0.43 -1.12
C PRO A 136 -14.65 -1.87 -1.45
N ALA A 137 -13.69 -2.79 -1.39
CA ALA A 137 -13.99 -4.21 -1.32
C ALA A 137 -14.60 -4.58 0.05
N PHE A 138 -15.56 -5.50 0.05
CA PHE A 138 -16.31 -5.93 1.22
C PHE A 138 -15.89 -7.33 1.63
N ALA A 139 -15.35 -7.47 2.84
CA ALA A 139 -15.12 -8.79 3.44
C ALA A 139 -16.46 -9.46 3.77
N LEU A 140 -16.61 -10.71 3.33
CA LEU A 140 -17.84 -11.48 3.40
C LEU A 140 -17.70 -12.68 4.35
N ALA A 141 -18.70 -12.87 5.21
CA ALA A 141 -18.79 -14.02 6.10
C ALA A 141 -20.13 -14.74 5.93
N ALA A 142 -20.10 -16.08 5.91
CA ALA A 142 -21.32 -16.88 5.86
C ALA A 142 -22.19 -16.67 7.10
N THR A 143 -23.48 -16.43 6.85
CA THR A 143 -24.52 -16.47 7.87
C THR A 143 -25.07 -17.90 8.01
N PRO A 144 -25.57 -18.29 9.21
CA PRO A 144 -26.13 -19.62 9.41
C PRO A 144 -27.24 -19.93 8.38
N PRO A 145 -27.21 -21.11 7.74
CA PRO A 145 -28.14 -21.41 6.66
C PRO A 145 -29.59 -21.45 7.14
N ARG A 146 -30.50 -20.93 6.30
CA ARG A 146 -31.94 -20.88 6.58
C ARG A 146 -32.72 -22.12 6.10
N GLY A 147 -32.04 -23.25 5.91
CA GLY A 147 -32.65 -24.56 5.61
C GLY A 147 -32.92 -24.88 4.13
N ASN A 148 -32.67 -23.95 3.19
CA ASN A 148 -32.86 -24.17 1.74
C ASN A 148 -31.56 -24.55 0.99
N GLY A 149 -30.45 -24.72 1.72
CA GLY A 149 -29.13 -25.00 1.13
C GLY A 149 -28.45 -23.80 0.46
N ALA A 150 -29.12 -22.64 0.34
CA ALA A 150 -28.49 -21.41 -0.12
C ALA A 150 -27.60 -20.85 0.99
N VAL A 151 -26.42 -20.36 0.61
CA VAL A 151 -25.48 -19.73 1.53
C VAL A 151 -25.56 -18.23 1.32
N HIS A 152 -25.81 -17.50 2.40
CA HIS A 152 -25.85 -16.05 2.40
C HIS A 152 -24.58 -15.53 3.07
N LEU A 153 -23.78 -14.78 2.31
CA LEU A 153 -22.60 -14.11 2.80
C LEU A 153 -22.93 -12.64 3.08
N THR A 154 -22.54 -12.11 4.24
CA THR A 154 -22.78 -10.70 4.58
C THR A 154 -21.48 -9.95 4.82
N GLY A 155 -21.47 -8.68 4.41
CA GLY A 155 -20.36 -7.74 4.61
C GLY A 155 -20.86 -6.31 4.78
N SER A 156 -20.01 -5.44 5.32
CA SER A 156 -20.34 -4.02 5.50
C SER A 156 -19.14 -3.11 5.29
N GLY A 157 -19.37 -1.88 4.84
CA GLY A 157 -18.34 -0.87 4.60
C GLY A 157 -18.93 0.54 4.47
N VAL A 158 -18.06 1.53 4.22
CA VAL A 158 -18.45 2.94 4.03
C VAL A 158 -17.92 3.41 2.69
N ALA A 159 -18.77 4.05 1.89
CA ALA A 159 -18.37 4.63 0.60
C ALA A 159 -17.80 6.04 0.77
N PRO A 160 -16.91 6.50 -0.14
CA PRO A 160 -16.47 7.89 -0.18
C PRO A 160 -17.64 8.88 -0.39
N PRO A 161 -17.54 10.12 0.13
CA PRO A 161 -18.56 11.14 -0.10
C PRO A 161 -18.60 11.60 -1.57
N VAL A 162 -19.79 11.94 -2.03
CA VAL A 162 -20.04 12.44 -3.39
C VAL A 162 -20.34 13.93 -3.33
N VAL A 163 -19.53 14.78 -3.96
CA VAL A 163 -19.77 16.23 -4.05
C VAL A 163 -20.51 16.56 -5.36
N PRO A 164 -21.76 17.04 -5.33
CA PRO A 164 -22.54 17.39 -6.52
C PRO A 164 -21.95 18.60 -7.25
N GLY A 165 -21.82 18.51 -8.57
CA GLY A 165 -21.42 19.66 -9.39
C GLY A 165 -22.57 20.57 -9.81
N SER A 166 -23.80 20.06 -9.81
CA SER A 166 -24.98 20.75 -10.33
C SER A 166 -26.25 20.37 -9.57
N PRO A 167 -27.28 21.24 -9.52
CA PRO A 167 -28.56 20.89 -8.91
C PRO A 167 -29.27 19.80 -9.74
N GLY A 168 -30.08 18.98 -9.07
CA GLY A 168 -30.83 17.89 -9.70
C GLY A 168 -30.77 16.59 -8.90
N GLY A 169 -31.14 15.47 -9.51
CA GLY A 169 -31.08 14.16 -8.86
C GLY A 169 -29.70 13.53 -9.00
N ILE A 170 -29.09 13.12 -7.89
CA ILE A 170 -27.95 12.20 -7.88
C ILE A 170 -28.48 10.82 -7.59
N SER A 171 -28.11 9.83 -8.39
CA SER A 171 -28.50 8.43 -8.16
C SER A 171 -27.29 7.51 -8.17
N TRP A 172 -27.36 6.45 -7.36
CA TRP A 172 -26.37 5.38 -7.35
C TRP A 172 -26.97 4.13 -8.00
N ALA A 173 -26.22 3.54 -8.93
CA ALA A 173 -26.60 2.33 -9.63
C ALA A 173 -25.49 1.29 -9.54
N ALA A 174 -25.86 0.03 -9.33
CA ALA A 174 -24.94 -1.10 -9.34
C ALA A 174 -25.42 -2.16 -10.33
N GLY A 175 -24.48 -2.92 -10.89
CA GLY A 175 -24.81 -4.03 -11.80
C GLY A 175 -23.63 -4.89 -12.19
N GLU A 176 -22.44 -4.64 -11.64
CA GLU A 176 -21.24 -5.44 -11.85
C GLU A 176 -20.61 -5.68 -10.48
N MET A 177 -20.12 -6.90 -10.23
CA MET A 177 -19.47 -7.29 -8.98
C MET A 177 -18.40 -8.34 -9.27
N ASP A 178 -17.22 -8.18 -8.69
CA ASP A 178 -16.19 -9.22 -8.65
C ASP A 178 -16.28 -9.92 -7.29
N LEU A 179 -16.34 -11.26 -7.30
CA LEU A 179 -16.55 -12.07 -6.10
C LEU A 179 -15.45 -13.12 -5.98
N SER A 180 -14.73 -13.07 -4.87
CA SER A 180 -13.74 -14.06 -4.46
C SER A 180 -14.29 -14.90 -3.32
N LEU A 181 -14.15 -16.22 -3.42
CA LEU A 181 -14.61 -17.18 -2.40
C LEU A 181 -13.46 -18.10 -1.96
N VAL A 182 -13.38 -18.32 -0.65
CA VAL A 182 -12.41 -19.22 -0.01
C VAL A 182 -13.10 -20.10 1.05
N PRO A 183 -12.73 -21.40 1.14
CA PRO A 183 -13.15 -22.25 2.25
C PRO A 183 -12.66 -21.67 3.59
N GLY A 184 -13.53 -21.62 4.60
CA GLY A 184 -13.25 -20.97 5.88
C GLY A 184 -12.18 -21.66 6.72
N ASP A 185 -11.93 -22.95 6.47
CA ASP A 185 -10.87 -23.73 7.13
C ASP A 185 -9.50 -23.56 6.46
N ALA A 186 -9.45 -22.90 5.30
CA ALA A 186 -8.24 -22.72 4.50
C ALA A 186 -7.33 -21.58 4.98
N ALA A 187 -7.74 -20.80 5.98
CA ALA A 187 -6.95 -19.66 6.49
C ALA A 187 -5.56 -20.04 7.05
N THR A 188 -5.28 -21.32 7.24
CA THR A 188 -3.97 -21.84 7.68
C THR A 188 -3.14 -22.45 6.55
N VAL A 189 -3.68 -22.60 5.34
CA VAL A 189 -3.00 -23.19 4.19
C VAL A 189 -2.70 -22.09 3.18
N LYS A 190 -1.41 -21.75 3.05
CA LYS A 190 -0.91 -20.60 2.29
C LYS A 190 -1.18 -20.66 0.76
N ASP A 191 -1.73 -21.78 0.26
CA ASP A 191 -1.93 -22.06 -1.18
C ASP A 191 -3.35 -22.57 -1.51
N ALA A 192 -4.36 -22.28 -0.68
CA ALA A 192 -5.72 -22.69 -0.99
C ALA A 192 -6.24 -21.96 -2.23
N ALA A 193 -6.68 -22.71 -3.24
CA ALA A 193 -7.17 -22.16 -4.49
C ALA A 193 -8.42 -21.29 -4.27
N GLU A 194 -8.25 -19.99 -4.51
CA GLU A 194 -9.32 -18.99 -4.47
C GLU A 194 -10.23 -19.15 -5.71
N LEU A 195 -11.55 -19.16 -5.50
CA LEU A 195 -12.51 -19.13 -6.61
C LEU A 195 -12.91 -17.68 -6.88
N ALA A 196 -12.35 -17.10 -7.95
CA ALA A 196 -12.71 -15.78 -8.45
C ALA A 196 -13.82 -15.87 -9.50
N LEU A 197 -14.82 -14.99 -9.38
CA LEU A 197 -16.02 -14.92 -10.22
C LEU A 197 -16.26 -13.47 -10.66
N HIS A 198 -16.57 -13.28 -11.94
CA HIS A 198 -17.02 -11.99 -12.46
C HIS A 198 -18.53 -12.01 -12.67
N CYS A 199 -19.26 -11.09 -12.04
CA CYS A 199 -20.71 -11.09 -11.97
C CYS A 199 -21.31 -9.85 -12.63
N VAL A 200 -22.28 -10.06 -13.52
CA VAL A 200 -22.95 -8.98 -14.27
C VAL A 200 -24.47 -9.13 -14.21
N ALA A 201 -25.18 -8.03 -13.95
CA ALA A 201 -26.64 -7.95 -14.00
C ALA A 201 -27.12 -7.74 -15.43
N GLU A 202 -28.32 -8.22 -15.76
CA GLU A 202 -28.96 -7.90 -17.05
C GLU A 202 -29.08 -6.38 -17.25
N LYS A 203 -29.39 -5.65 -16.16
CA LYS A 203 -29.51 -4.19 -16.13
C LYS A 203 -28.97 -3.65 -14.83
N LYS A 204 -28.33 -2.48 -14.89
CA LYS A 204 -27.90 -1.74 -13.69
C LYS A 204 -29.13 -1.28 -12.91
N SER A 205 -29.17 -1.63 -11.62
CA SER A 205 -30.24 -1.29 -10.70
C SER A 205 -29.90 -0.03 -9.92
N VAL A 206 -30.75 0.99 -10.01
CA VAL A 206 -30.65 2.19 -9.18
C VAL A 206 -31.14 1.83 -7.78
N PHE A 207 -30.26 1.96 -6.78
CA PHE A 207 -30.60 1.61 -5.40
C PHE A 207 -30.88 2.82 -4.52
N GLY A 208 -30.63 4.04 -4.99
CA GLY A 208 -31.11 5.24 -4.31
C GLY A 208 -30.90 6.53 -5.10
N THR A 209 -31.60 7.59 -4.68
CA THR A 209 -31.53 8.91 -5.31
C THR A 209 -31.67 10.02 -4.27
N VAL A 210 -30.81 11.03 -4.36
CA VAL A 210 -30.83 12.23 -3.52
C VAL A 210 -31.12 13.45 -4.38
N ARG A 211 -32.06 14.29 -3.93
CA ARG A 211 -32.33 15.58 -4.58
C ARG A 211 -31.33 16.63 -4.11
N VAL A 212 -30.55 17.15 -5.04
CA VAL A 212 -29.60 18.23 -4.83
C VAL A 212 -30.24 19.55 -5.19
N LYS A 213 -30.35 20.45 -4.21
CA LYS A 213 -30.86 21.80 -4.41
C LYS A 213 -29.71 22.74 -4.77
N ARG A 214 -30.01 23.76 -5.58
CA ARG A 214 -29.12 24.92 -5.68
C ARG A 214 -29.11 25.58 -4.31
N GLY A 215 -27.95 25.78 -3.70
CA GLY A 215 -27.87 26.53 -2.45
C GLY A 215 -28.52 27.88 -2.67
N ASN A 216 -29.41 28.31 -1.76
CA ASN A 216 -29.88 29.68 -1.81
C ASN A 216 -28.65 30.56 -1.63
N GLU A 217 -28.36 31.33 -2.67
CA GLU A 217 -27.36 32.38 -2.67
C GLU A 217 -27.89 33.47 -1.71
N VAL A 218 -27.77 33.20 -0.41
CA VAL A 218 -27.94 34.23 0.60
C VAL A 218 -26.79 35.18 0.34
N ALA A 219 -27.13 36.40 -0.11
CA ALA A 219 -26.20 37.50 -0.16
C ALA A 219 -25.67 37.71 1.27
N VAL A 220 -24.53 37.07 1.56
CA VAL A 220 -23.79 37.27 2.79
C VAL A 220 -23.34 38.73 2.74
N PRO A 221 -23.69 39.59 3.72
CA PRO A 221 -23.06 40.90 3.82
C PRO A 221 -21.56 40.65 3.81
N SER A 222 -20.80 41.43 3.05
CA SER A 222 -19.37 41.26 2.81
C SER A 222 -18.54 41.34 4.10
N THR A 223 -18.63 40.31 4.93
CA THR A 223 -17.65 39.91 5.92
C THR A 223 -16.82 38.86 5.21
N SER A 224 -15.65 39.27 4.72
CA SER A 224 -14.48 38.42 4.46
C SER A 224 -14.75 36.91 4.65
N ASN A 225 -15.24 36.25 3.60
CA ASN A 225 -15.42 34.80 3.56
C ASN A 225 -14.04 34.14 3.55
N ALA A 226 -13.43 34.01 4.73
CA ALA A 226 -12.56 32.89 4.98
C ALA A 226 -13.47 31.66 5.06
N SER A 227 -13.35 30.72 4.12
CA SER A 227 -13.85 29.36 4.30
C SER A 227 -13.52 28.89 5.72
N PRO A 228 -14.30 27.99 6.34
CA PRO A 228 -13.73 27.13 7.37
C PRO A 228 -12.62 26.35 6.67
N ARG A 229 -11.43 26.96 6.65
CA ARG A 229 -10.16 26.32 6.38
C ARG A 229 -10.27 25.06 7.23
N GLN A 230 -10.23 23.89 6.60
CA GLN A 230 -9.49 22.77 7.20
C GLN A 230 -8.32 23.44 7.90
N ALA A 231 -8.31 23.37 9.24
CA ALA A 231 -7.36 24.12 10.04
C ALA A 231 -6.02 23.95 9.33
N ALA A 232 -5.49 25.06 8.81
CA ALA A 232 -4.18 25.01 8.17
C ALA A 232 -3.29 24.30 9.19
N PRO A 233 -2.59 23.22 8.81
CA PRO A 233 -1.76 22.49 9.74
C PRO A 233 -0.92 23.53 10.49
N SER A 234 -0.98 23.49 11.82
CA SER A 234 -0.28 24.42 12.68
C SER A 234 1.16 24.56 12.17
N GLN A 235 1.62 25.79 11.89
CA GLN A 235 2.99 26.09 11.47
C GLN A 235 4.03 25.84 12.58
N ASP A 236 3.78 24.89 13.47
CA ASP A 236 4.81 24.39 14.38
C ASP A 236 5.90 23.80 13.50
N GLY A 237 7.09 24.42 13.52
CA GLY A 237 8.21 24.10 12.65
C GLY A 237 8.37 22.59 12.43
N PHE A 238 8.05 22.18 11.19
CA PHE A 238 8.16 20.80 10.73
C PHE A 238 9.63 20.41 10.62
N CYS A 239 9.93 19.13 10.84
CA CYS A 239 11.29 18.57 10.83
C CYS A 239 12.19 19.07 11.98
N GLN A 240 11.79 18.80 13.23
CA GLN A 240 12.60 19.14 14.41
C GLN A 240 13.93 18.38 14.39
N ILE A 241 15.04 19.13 14.45
CA ILE A 241 16.38 18.55 14.49
C ILE A 241 16.55 17.72 15.77
N MET A 242 16.79 16.42 15.61
CA MET A 242 17.20 15.56 16.71
C MET A 242 18.72 15.66 16.93
N PRO A 243 19.17 15.64 18.19
CA PRO A 243 20.59 15.56 18.53
C PRO A 243 21.28 14.38 17.83
N GLY A 244 22.57 14.55 17.52
CA GLY A 244 23.41 13.47 17.05
C GLY A 244 23.66 12.42 18.11
N GLN A 245 24.07 11.22 17.70
CA GLN A 245 24.38 10.15 18.64
C GLN A 245 25.44 10.61 19.66
N GLY A 246 25.13 10.43 20.96
CA GLY A 246 26.02 10.78 22.07
C GLY A 246 25.84 12.20 22.63
N GLU A 247 25.06 13.07 21.99
CA GLU A 247 24.81 14.44 22.48
C GLU A 247 23.74 14.49 23.59
N ASP A 248 22.68 13.69 23.47
CA ASP A 248 21.62 13.54 24.47
C ASP A 248 21.23 12.05 24.57
N PRO A 249 21.35 11.42 25.76
CA PRO A 249 21.05 9.99 25.93
C PRO A 249 19.59 9.62 25.62
N ARG A 250 18.67 10.60 25.62
CA ARG A 250 17.26 10.37 25.25
C ARG A 250 17.08 10.13 23.75
N TYR A 251 18.04 10.53 22.93
CA TYR A 251 18.04 10.36 21.47
C TYR A 251 19.14 9.38 21.06
N ALA A 252 18.89 8.10 21.31
CA ALA A 252 19.79 7.00 21.01
C ALA A 252 19.02 5.77 20.49
N ILE A 253 19.73 4.74 20.04
CA ILE A 253 19.11 3.43 19.86
C ILE A 253 18.73 2.92 21.26
N SER A 254 17.50 2.45 21.43
CA SER A 254 17.01 1.90 22.68
C SER A 254 17.48 0.45 22.85
N ASP A 255 17.99 0.14 24.05
CA ASP A 255 18.38 -1.22 24.45
C ASP A 255 17.20 -2.06 24.98
N ASP A 256 15.96 -1.56 24.90
CA ASP A 256 14.79 -2.34 25.29
C ASP A 256 14.67 -3.61 24.44
N PRO A 257 14.55 -4.80 25.07
CA PRO A 257 14.53 -6.06 24.34
C PRO A 257 13.44 -6.15 23.27
N LYS A 258 12.28 -5.50 23.44
CA LYS A 258 11.21 -5.55 22.43
C LYS A 258 11.50 -4.63 21.25
N LEU A 259 12.09 -3.46 21.49
CA LEU A 259 12.53 -2.58 20.41
C LEU A 259 13.71 -3.18 19.64
N TYR A 260 14.60 -3.90 20.33
CA TYR A 260 15.79 -4.49 19.73
C TYR A 260 15.51 -5.72 18.83
N GLN A 261 14.34 -6.36 18.97
CA GLN A 261 13.94 -7.53 18.16
C GLN A 261 14.01 -7.31 16.64
N ILE A 262 13.94 -6.07 16.17
CA ILE A 262 14.06 -5.76 14.75
C ILE A 262 15.43 -6.15 14.17
N TYR A 263 16.46 -6.27 15.02
CA TYR A 263 17.82 -6.64 14.65
C TYR A 263 18.06 -8.16 14.61
N ASP A 264 17.12 -8.97 15.14
CA ASP A 264 17.30 -10.42 15.24
C ASP A 264 17.01 -11.15 13.91
N SER A 265 16.22 -10.54 13.03
CA SER A 265 15.77 -11.15 11.77
C SER A 265 15.79 -10.13 10.62
N PRO A 266 16.38 -10.46 9.46
CA PRO A 266 17.33 -11.57 9.28
C PRO A 266 18.55 -11.39 10.21
N PRO A 267 19.26 -12.47 10.58
CA PRO A 267 20.47 -12.35 11.38
C PRO A 267 21.51 -11.50 10.64
N THR A 268 22.18 -10.60 11.35
CA THR A 268 23.33 -9.88 10.80
C THR A 268 24.46 -10.89 10.56
N PRO A 269 25.00 -11.03 9.34
CA PRO A 269 26.16 -11.87 9.09
C PRO A 269 27.40 -11.32 9.81
N ASP A 270 28.42 -12.15 9.98
CA ASP A 270 29.71 -11.66 10.47
C ASP A 270 30.32 -10.73 9.41
N VAL A 271 30.48 -9.45 9.78
CA VAL A 271 30.93 -8.41 8.86
C VAL A 271 32.14 -7.67 9.43
N PRO A 272 33.15 -7.37 8.61
CA PRO A 272 34.40 -6.78 9.10
C PRO A 272 34.29 -5.28 9.42
N TYR A 273 33.26 -4.59 8.91
CA TYR A 273 33.06 -3.16 9.16
C TYR A 273 31.84 -2.93 10.06
N ASP A 274 32.12 -2.36 11.23
CA ASP A 274 31.13 -1.85 12.17
C ASP A 274 31.53 -0.43 12.55
N GLN A 275 30.85 0.56 11.97
CA GLN A 275 31.18 1.96 12.14
C GLN A 275 30.05 2.67 12.87
N SER A 276 30.40 3.45 13.88
CA SER A 276 29.48 4.37 14.56
C SER A 276 29.70 5.80 14.08
N ALA A 277 28.63 6.57 13.95
CA ALA A 277 28.66 7.96 13.51
C ALA A 277 27.53 8.75 14.18
N PRO A 278 27.61 10.10 14.24
CA PRO A 278 26.50 10.92 14.73
C PRO A 278 25.18 10.75 13.96
N GLY A 279 25.24 10.16 12.76
CA GLY A 279 24.15 9.96 11.81
C GLY A 279 23.71 11.22 11.07
N VAL A 280 22.93 11.05 10.02
CA VAL A 280 22.30 12.13 9.26
C VAL A 280 20.87 12.30 9.74
N MET A 281 20.42 13.55 9.82
CA MET A 281 19.04 13.88 10.20
C MET A 281 18.15 13.89 8.95
N TYR A 282 17.12 13.05 8.98
CA TYR A 282 16.09 12.97 7.96
C TYR A 282 14.72 13.34 8.52
N CYS A 283 13.90 13.92 7.66
CA CYS A 283 12.49 14.15 7.89
C CYS A 283 11.70 13.39 6.82
N ILE A 284 10.63 12.72 7.23
CA ILE A 284 9.83 11.86 6.34
C ILE A 284 8.36 12.14 6.61
N LYS A 285 7.62 12.58 5.59
CA LYS A 285 6.16 12.60 5.63
C LYS A 285 5.63 11.25 5.18
N THR A 286 4.60 10.77 5.87
CA THR A 286 3.98 9.47 5.61
C THR A 286 2.49 9.61 5.73
N THR A 287 1.76 8.97 4.81
CA THR A 287 0.30 8.99 4.79
C THR A 287 -0.22 7.60 4.48
N GLY A 288 -1.38 7.26 5.02
CA GLY A 288 -2.00 5.99 4.71
C GLY A 288 -3.25 5.78 5.54
N PHE A 289 -3.51 4.54 5.92
CA PHE A 289 -4.67 4.19 6.72
C PHE A 289 -4.30 3.26 7.86
N PHE A 290 -5.08 3.36 8.93
CA PHE A 290 -5.04 2.49 10.09
C PHE A 290 -6.40 1.79 10.19
N ASN A 291 -6.43 0.45 10.17
CA ASN A 291 -7.70 -0.23 10.38
C ASN A 291 -8.05 -0.28 11.88
N LEU A 292 -9.33 -0.27 12.19
CA LEU A 292 -9.86 -0.44 13.53
C LEU A 292 -10.69 -1.72 13.49
N LYS A 293 -10.03 -2.86 13.71
CA LYS A 293 -10.62 -4.19 13.51
C LYS A 293 -11.95 -4.35 14.25
N LYS A 294 -11.99 -3.90 15.50
CA LYS A 294 -13.20 -3.97 16.34
C LYS A 294 -14.35 -3.12 15.82
N ALA A 295 -14.04 -1.96 15.25
CA ALA A 295 -15.04 -1.06 14.68
C ALA A 295 -15.40 -1.44 13.23
N GLY A 296 -14.64 -2.33 12.57
CA GLY A 296 -14.84 -2.68 11.17
C GLY A 296 -14.62 -1.50 10.21
N ASN A 297 -13.76 -0.54 10.57
CA ASN A 297 -13.51 0.68 9.81
C ASN A 297 -12.01 0.89 9.55
N ALA A 298 -11.66 1.80 8.66
CA ALA A 298 -10.30 2.30 8.47
C ALA A 298 -10.29 3.83 8.60
N VAL A 299 -9.23 4.37 9.20
CA VAL A 299 -9.07 5.82 9.42
C VAL A 299 -7.82 6.31 8.70
N PRO A 300 -7.88 7.45 7.99
CA PRO A 300 -6.70 8.01 7.36
C PRO A 300 -5.74 8.51 8.44
N VAL A 301 -4.46 8.24 8.25
CA VAL A 301 -3.39 8.67 9.13
C VAL A 301 -2.35 9.43 8.33
N ALA A 302 -1.87 10.52 8.91
CA ALA A 302 -0.75 11.29 8.40
C ALA A 302 0.24 11.48 9.54
N LEU A 303 1.52 11.29 9.27
CA LEU A 303 2.55 11.38 10.27
C LEU A 303 3.85 11.91 9.68
N GLU A 304 4.66 12.48 10.56
CA GLU A 304 6.00 12.93 10.27
C GLU A 304 6.97 12.12 11.15
N ASN A 305 8.01 11.57 10.53
CA ASN A 305 9.10 10.92 11.24
C ASN A 305 10.34 11.78 11.15
N ASN A 306 10.89 12.11 12.32
CA ASN A 306 12.22 12.62 12.48
C ASN A 306 13.14 11.44 12.70
N VAL A 307 14.09 11.21 11.79
CA VAL A 307 14.95 10.01 11.77
C VAL A 307 16.41 10.44 11.84
N ARG A 308 17.21 9.74 12.65
CA ARG A 308 18.67 9.83 12.61
C ARG A 308 19.24 8.50 12.11
N ALA A 309 19.84 8.51 10.92
CA ALA A 309 20.42 7.31 10.31
C ALA A 309 21.52 7.66 9.28
N PRO A 310 22.44 6.74 8.98
CA PRO A 310 22.86 5.67 9.86
C PRO A 310 23.66 6.21 11.05
N VAL A 311 23.33 5.81 12.27
CA VAL A 311 24.19 6.06 13.45
C VAL A 311 25.15 4.89 13.71
N ARG A 312 24.80 3.70 13.20
CA ARG A 312 25.69 2.56 13.10
C ARG A 312 25.52 1.91 11.74
N THR A 313 26.63 1.60 11.08
CA THR A 313 26.65 0.90 9.80
C THR A 313 27.46 -0.37 9.94
N LEU A 314 26.82 -1.48 9.63
CA LEU A 314 27.42 -2.80 9.57
C LEU A 314 27.50 -3.18 8.09
N SER A 315 28.69 -3.38 7.54
CA SER A 315 28.84 -3.67 6.12
C SER A 315 29.88 -4.74 5.84
N GLY A 316 29.62 -5.54 4.82
CA GLY A 316 30.64 -6.41 4.25
C GLY A 316 31.84 -5.61 3.74
N ASP A 317 32.96 -6.30 3.52
CA ASP A 317 34.08 -5.73 2.79
C ASP A 317 33.74 -5.53 1.32
N PHE A 318 33.99 -4.31 0.83
CA PHE A 318 33.70 -3.92 -0.56
C PHE A 318 34.43 -4.80 -1.59
N PHE A 319 35.58 -5.34 -1.23
CA PHE A 319 36.39 -6.19 -2.09
C PHE A 319 36.15 -7.68 -1.87
N PHE A 320 35.98 -8.13 -0.63
CA PHE A 320 35.99 -9.57 -0.32
C PHE A 320 34.87 -10.05 0.61
N GLY A 321 33.97 -9.16 1.01
CA GLY A 321 32.93 -9.47 1.98
C GLY A 321 31.56 -9.69 1.35
N PRO A 322 30.56 -10.06 2.18
CA PRO A 322 29.20 -10.28 1.70
C PRO A 322 28.62 -8.99 1.11
N ASN A 323 27.71 -9.11 0.14
CA ASN A 323 26.97 -7.95 -0.39
C ASN A 323 25.87 -7.53 0.59
N TYR A 324 26.32 -6.97 1.71
CA TYR A 324 25.51 -6.71 2.88
C TYR A 324 25.80 -5.32 3.41
N THR A 325 24.75 -4.56 3.65
CA THR A 325 24.80 -3.32 4.43
C THR A 325 23.58 -3.23 5.31
N GLU A 326 23.83 -3.00 6.59
CA GLU A 326 22.80 -2.71 7.57
C GLU A 326 23.06 -1.33 8.18
N HIS A 327 22.05 -0.46 8.05
CA HIS A 327 22.01 0.83 8.72
C HIS A 327 21.10 0.74 9.93
N ARG A 328 21.63 1.15 11.08
CA ARG A 328 20.84 1.32 12.30
C ARG A 328 20.65 2.80 12.58
N GLY A 329 19.49 3.12 13.10
CA GLY A 329 19.09 4.48 13.41
C GLY A 329 18.10 4.53 14.55
N TYR A 330 17.68 5.73 14.87
CA TYR A 330 16.59 5.98 15.79
C TYR A 330 15.66 7.05 15.24
N PHE A 331 14.41 7.05 15.70
CA PHE A 331 13.42 7.99 15.20
C PHE A 331 12.44 8.46 16.28
N VAL A 332 11.81 9.60 16.02
CA VAL A 332 10.65 10.11 16.75
C VAL A 332 9.52 10.35 15.76
N ASN A 333 8.40 9.69 15.99
CA ASN A 333 7.17 9.85 15.22
C ASN A 333 6.27 10.93 15.84
N ARG A 334 5.66 11.74 14.98
CA ARG A 334 4.57 12.64 15.32
C ARG A 334 3.41 12.41 14.36
N THR A 335 2.23 12.10 14.89
CA THR A 335 1.01 12.01 14.09
C THR A 335 0.31 13.36 13.99
N HIS A 336 -0.30 13.63 12.84
CA HIS A 336 -1.19 14.76 12.68
C HIS A 336 -2.57 14.40 13.25
N PRO A 337 -3.17 15.27 14.09
CA PRO A 337 -4.53 15.05 14.57
C PRO A 337 -5.50 15.10 13.39
N ASN A 338 -5.97 13.94 12.95
CA ASN A 338 -6.93 13.83 11.88
C ASN A 338 -8.29 13.39 12.47
N PRO A 339 -9.35 14.20 12.33
CA PRO A 339 -10.67 13.76 12.73
C PRO A 339 -11.09 12.58 11.86
N ALA A 340 -11.43 11.47 12.50
CA ALA A 340 -11.97 10.30 11.84
C ALA A 340 -13.36 9.99 12.39
N THR A 341 -14.26 9.56 11.50
CA THR A 341 -15.59 9.09 11.88
C THR A 341 -15.61 7.58 11.79
N VAL A 342 -15.95 6.94 12.90
CA VAL A 342 -16.10 5.49 13.02
C VAL A 342 -17.51 5.16 13.50
N LEU A 343 -17.98 3.97 13.17
CA LEU A 343 -19.26 3.49 13.69
C LEU A 343 -19.02 2.77 15.01
N GLY A 344 -19.17 3.51 16.11
CA GLY A 344 -19.19 2.93 17.45
C GLY A 344 -20.27 1.84 17.52
N PHE A 345 -19.88 0.65 17.96
CA PHE A 345 -20.76 -0.53 18.07
C PHE A 345 -21.50 -0.92 16.77
N GLY A 346 -21.05 -0.44 15.61
CA GLY A 346 -21.64 -0.75 14.30
C GLY A 346 -22.91 0.03 13.94
N PHE A 347 -23.38 0.95 14.78
CA PHE A 347 -24.59 1.75 14.50
C PHE A 347 -24.56 3.19 15.05
N MET A 348 -23.58 3.57 15.87
CA MET A 348 -23.46 4.92 16.43
C MET A 348 -22.35 5.71 15.73
N PRO A 349 -22.66 6.67 14.85
CA PRO A 349 -21.69 7.61 14.33
C PRO A 349 -20.91 8.28 15.47
N THR A 350 -19.63 7.93 15.56
CA THR A 350 -18.70 8.46 16.55
C THR A 350 -17.56 9.13 15.81
N ARG A 351 -17.47 10.45 15.90
CA ARG A 351 -16.33 11.19 15.39
C ARG A 351 -15.33 11.33 16.51
N ALA A 352 -14.06 11.02 16.27
CA ALA A 352 -13.01 11.22 17.25
C ALA A 352 -11.77 11.83 16.59
N VAL A 353 -11.07 12.67 17.34
CA VAL A 353 -9.72 13.13 17.01
C VAL A 353 -8.80 12.43 17.99
N ALA A 354 -7.94 11.57 17.45
CA ALA A 354 -6.90 10.90 18.22
C ALA A 354 -5.54 11.20 17.62
N LYS A 355 -4.53 11.25 18.48
CA LYS A 355 -3.12 11.34 18.09
C LYS A 355 -2.35 10.19 18.74
N ALA A 356 -1.47 9.57 17.96
CA ALA A 356 -0.46 8.68 18.51
C ALA A 356 0.76 9.52 18.91
N VAL A 357 1.16 9.38 20.16
CA VAL A 357 2.34 10.03 20.72
C VAL A 357 3.37 8.96 21.00
N GLN A 358 4.55 9.10 20.42
CA GLN A 358 5.67 8.24 20.76
C GLN A 358 6.11 8.51 22.20
N VAL A 359 6.34 7.44 22.95
CA VAL A 359 6.72 7.49 24.36
C VAL A 359 7.97 6.64 24.58
N GLY A 360 8.69 6.94 25.66
CA GLY A 360 9.79 6.09 26.10
C GLY A 360 9.31 4.70 26.52
N THR A 361 10.29 3.82 26.72
CA THR A 361 10.05 2.43 27.14
C THR A 361 9.26 2.37 28.44
N PRO A 362 8.27 1.46 28.57
CA PRO A 362 7.51 1.32 29.81
C PRO A 362 8.42 1.03 31.01
N GLY A 363 8.37 1.91 32.02
CA GLY A 363 9.24 1.82 33.20
C GLY A 363 10.60 2.50 33.05
N GLY A 364 10.89 3.10 31.89
CA GLY A 364 12.11 3.87 31.67
C GLY A 364 12.19 5.14 32.53
N GLY A 365 13.40 5.48 32.95
CA GLY A 365 13.74 6.72 33.63
C GLY A 365 13.69 7.95 32.71
N LYS A 366 13.85 9.14 33.29
CA LYS A 366 13.81 10.43 32.56
C LYS A 366 14.93 10.58 31.52
N THR A 367 16.01 9.85 31.68
CA THR A 367 17.21 9.87 30.82
C THR A 367 17.22 8.76 29.79
N ASP A 368 16.26 7.83 29.88
CA ASP A 368 16.22 6.68 28.97
C ASP A 368 15.76 7.12 27.58
N PRO A 369 16.13 6.38 26.53
CA PRO A 369 15.74 6.70 25.16
C PRO A 369 14.21 6.81 25.02
N ILE A 370 13.76 7.93 24.44
CA ILE A 370 12.35 8.17 24.05
C ILE A 370 12.08 7.81 22.59
N THR A 371 13.12 7.37 21.91
CA THR A 371 13.19 7.07 20.49
C THR A 371 12.75 5.64 20.18
N GLY A 372 12.27 5.43 18.96
CA GLY A 372 12.13 4.11 18.36
C GLY A 372 13.43 3.66 17.70
N ASN A 373 13.56 2.36 17.47
CA ASN A 373 14.70 1.76 16.77
C ASN A 373 14.38 1.60 15.29
N LEU A 374 15.35 1.92 14.44
CA LEU A 374 15.27 1.73 12.99
C LEU A 374 16.38 0.77 12.55
N ARG A 375 16.03 -0.11 11.62
CA ARG A 375 16.94 -0.98 10.89
C ARG A 375 16.63 -0.90 9.40
N VAL A 376 17.65 -0.74 8.58
CA VAL A 376 17.57 -0.87 7.13
C VAL A 376 18.58 -1.92 6.72
N VAL A 377 18.14 -2.98 6.06
CA VAL A 377 18.99 -4.02 5.50
C VAL A 377 18.91 -3.92 3.99
N GLN A 378 20.05 -3.70 3.35
CA GLN A 378 20.17 -3.53 1.91
C GLN A 378 21.46 -4.16 1.39
N ARG A 379 21.61 -4.20 0.08
CA ARG A 379 22.88 -4.57 -0.55
C ARG A 379 23.87 -3.42 -0.40
N LEU A 380 25.16 -3.74 -0.28
CA LEU A 380 26.23 -2.74 -0.18
C LEU A 380 26.30 -1.91 -1.45
N ASP A 381 26.11 -2.55 -2.60
CA ASP A 381 25.99 -1.86 -3.87
C ASP A 381 25.17 -2.75 -4.83
N ASP A 382 24.14 -2.16 -5.44
CA ASP A 382 23.33 -2.84 -6.45
C ASP A 382 24.13 -3.07 -7.75
N SER A 383 25.13 -2.22 -8.01
CA SER A 383 26.05 -2.28 -9.15
C SER A 383 27.23 -3.22 -8.92
N LEU A 384 27.68 -3.40 -7.67
CA LEU A 384 28.71 -4.40 -7.37
C LEU A 384 28.06 -5.76 -7.32
N LYS A 385 28.38 -6.55 -8.33
CA LYS A 385 27.75 -7.82 -8.60
C LYS A 385 28.46 -8.91 -7.79
N LEU A 386 28.61 -8.74 -6.47
CA LEU A 386 29.35 -9.63 -5.57
C LEU A 386 28.60 -10.94 -5.29
N SER A 387 29.34 -12.00 -4.93
CA SER A 387 28.92 -13.40 -5.10
C SER A 387 28.53 -14.16 -3.82
N ASP A 388 28.39 -13.51 -2.67
CA ASP A 388 28.26 -14.18 -1.36
C ASP A 388 27.22 -13.49 -0.46
N PRO A 389 26.55 -14.24 0.45
CA PRO A 389 25.10 -14.29 0.57
C PRO A 389 24.52 -12.89 0.46
N THR A 390 23.99 -12.62 -0.72
CA THR A 390 23.30 -11.37 -0.98
C THR A 390 22.15 -11.28 0.01
N VAL A 391 21.90 -10.06 0.51
CA VAL A 391 20.61 -9.76 1.12
C VAL A 391 19.53 -10.09 0.08
N GLU A 392 18.92 -11.27 0.21
CA GLU A 392 17.89 -11.73 -0.73
C GLU A 392 16.69 -10.79 -0.71
N ARG A 393 16.35 -10.32 0.50
CA ARG A 393 15.24 -9.44 0.79
C ARG A 393 15.75 -8.18 1.49
N GLN A 394 15.73 -7.08 0.77
CA GLN A 394 16.01 -5.76 1.31
C GLN A 394 14.76 -5.22 2.01
N GLU A 395 14.94 -4.65 3.19
CA GLU A 395 13.82 -4.22 4.01
C GLU A 395 14.21 -3.16 5.04
N ILE A 396 13.18 -2.47 5.50
CA ILE A 396 13.24 -1.51 6.58
C ILE A 396 12.37 -2.05 7.70
N ARG A 397 12.86 -2.00 8.93
CA ARG A 397 12.11 -2.34 10.13
C ARG A 397 12.20 -1.21 11.12
N ALA A 398 11.09 -0.90 11.76
CA ALA A 398 10.99 0.15 12.77
C ALA A 398 10.17 -0.35 13.95
N SER A 399 10.61 -0.05 15.16
CA SER A 399 9.87 -0.36 16.38
C SER A 399 9.85 0.85 17.30
N ALA A 400 8.71 1.13 17.92
CA ALA A 400 8.58 2.21 18.90
C ALA A 400 7.46 1.89 19.90
N TYR A 401 7.54 2.46 21.10
CA TYR A 401 6.38 2.53 21.97
C TYR A 401 5.57 3.78 21.66
N VAL A 402 4.26 3.59 21.50
CA VAL A 402 3.31 4.67 21.25
C VAL A 402 2.17 4.57 22.25
N ARG A 403 1.53 5.70 22.55
CA ARG A 403 0.23 5.74 23.22
C ARG A 403 -0.74 6.54 22.38
N LEU A 404 -2.02 6.20 22.46
CA LEU A 404 -3.07 7.01 21.85
C LEU A 404 -3.59 8.01 22.88
N GLU A 405 -3.73 9.26 22.46
CA GLU A 405 -4.40 10.32 23.19
C GLU A 405 -5.64 10.72 22.39
N ALA A 406 -6.81 10.70 23.03
CA ALA A 406 -8.05 11.14 22.41
C ALA A 406 -8.36 12.56 22.88
N ASP A 407 -8.34 13.50 21.93
CA ASP A 407 -8.48 14.93 22.23
C ASP A 407 -9.96 15.37 22.16
N GLN A 408 -10.69 14.86 21.17
CA GLN A 408 -12.09 15.23 20.94
C GLN A 408 -12.88 13.99 20.55
N ALA A 409 -14.13 13.89 21.02
CA ALA A 409 -15.08 12.92 20.53
C ALA A 409 -16.48 13.53 20.42
N GLU A 410 -17.26 13.07 19.46
CA GLU A 410 -18.66 13.40 19.27
C GLU A 410 -19.43 12.11 19.00
N VAL A 411 -20.58 11.95 19.64
CA VAL A 411 -21.50 10.84 19.38
C VAL A 411 -22.80 11.43 18.85
N ASN A 412 -23.19 11.05 17.64
CA ASN A 412 -24.36 11.61 16.95
C ASN A 412 -24.33 13.15 16.88
N GLY A 413 -23.14 13.75 16.74
CA GLY A 413 -22.93 15.20 16.70
C GLY A 413 -22.97 15.89 18.06
N ILE A 414 -23.12 15.16 19.17
CA ILE A 414 -23.04 15.70 20.53
C ILE A 414 -21.59 15.53 21.02
N PRO A 415 -20.87 16.62 21.31
CA PRO A 415 -19.52 16.54 21.87
C PRO A 415 -19.49 15.80 23.21
N LEU A 416 -18.49 14.94 23.39
CA LEU A 416 -18.17 14.28 24.64
C LEU A 416 -16.99 14.97 25.30
N GLU A 417 -17.13 15.29 26.59
CA GLU A 417 -16.03 15.87 27.38
C GLU A 417 -15.05 14.77 27.81
N LEU A 418 -14.00 14.54 27.02
CA LEU A 418 -13.01 13.50 27.29
C LEU A 418 -12.03 13.84 28.42
N GLY A 419 -11.82 15.12 28.72
CA GLY A 419 -10.80 15.58 29.67
C GLY A 419 -9.36 15.38 29.18
N ASP A 420 -8.41 16.04 29.84
CA ASP A 420 -7.01 16.14 29.39
C ASP A 420 -6.18 14.86 29.59
N LYS A 421 -6.77 13.81 30.17
CA LYS A 421 -6.07 12.57 30.56
C LYS A 421 -6.54 11.35 29.78
N CYS A 422 -7.40 11.52 28.77
CA CYS A 422 -7.97 10.42 28.02
C CYS A 422 -6.92 9.76 27.11
N THR A 423 -6.29 8.70 27.62
CA THR A 423 -5.13 8.06 26.97
C THR A 423 -5.15 6.54 27.14
N THR A 424 -4.42 5.84 26.27
CA THR A 424 -4.10 4.43 26.46
C THR A 424 -2.79 4.24 27.21
N SER A 425 -2.59 3.06 27.79
CA SER A 425 -1.23 2.62 28.15
C SER A 425 -0.32 2.58 26.90
N PRO A 426 1.02 2.65 27.07
CA PRO A 426 1.95 2.44 25.97
C PRO A 426 1.75 1.06 25.33
N THR A 427 1.87 1.01 24.01
CA THR A 427 1.83 -0.21 23.21
C THR A 427 3.00 -0.23 22.23
N LEU A 428 3.44 -1.43 21.88
CA LEU A 428 4.50 -1.61 20.90
C LEU A 428 3.92 -1.45 19.50
N LEU A 429 4.51 -0.57 18.70
CA LEU A 429 4.31 -0.48 17.27
C LEU A 429 5.52 -1.09 16.58
N TYR A 430 5.28 -2.06 15.71
CA TYR A 430 6.29 -2.64 14.83
C TYR A 430 5.85 -2.43 13.38
N GLY A 431 6.70 -1.77 12.59
CA GLY A 431 6.50 -1.54 11.17
C GLY A 431 7.60 -2.19 10.36
N HIS A 432 7.26 -2.71 9.18
CA HIS A 432 8.23 -3.22 8.23
C HIS A 432 7.88 -2.76 6.81
N GLY A 433 8.89 -2.53 5.99
CA GLY A 433 8.76 -2.16 4.58
C GLY A 433 9.68 -3.01 3.73
N PHE A 434 9.18 -3.47 2.58
CA PHE A 434 9.98 -4.21 1.61
C PHE A 434 10.56 -3.26 0.57
N THR A 435 11.88 -3.28 0.38
CA THR A 435 12.57 -2.41 -0.58
C THR A 435 13.14 -3.15 -1.77
N GLY A 436 13.02 -4.49 -1.81
CA GLY A 436 13.21 -5.29 -3.01
C GLY A 436 14.07 -6.54 -2.86
N THR A 437 14.24 -7.26 -3.97
CA THR A 437 15.09 -8.44 -4.13
C THR A 437 15.92 -8.32 -5.41
N LEU A 438 16.79 -9.29 -5.70
CA LEU A 438 17.45 -9.37 -7.01
C LEU A 438 16.42 -9.52 -8.15
N GLU A 439 15.40 -10.36 -7.96
CA GLU A 439 14.37 -10.63 -8.97
C GLU A 439 13.42 -9.44 -9.17
N THR A 440 12.97 -8.82 -8.09
CA THR A 440 11.99 -7.72 -8.14
C THR A 440 12.64 -6.36 -8.42
N GLY A 441 13.98 -6.32 -8.42
CA GLY A 441 14.77 -5.11 -8.30
C GLY A 441 14.69 -4.52 -6.90
N SER A 442 15.46 -3.46 -6.65
CA SER A 442 15.42 -2.71 -5.40
C SER A 442 15.26 -1.21 -5.61
N VAL A 443 14.70 -0.56 -4.59
CA VAL A 443 14.66 0.89 -4.47
C VAL A 443 15.46 1.31 -3.25
N ASP A 444 16.16 2.44 -3.38
CA ASP A 444 16.85 3.04 -2.25
C ASP A 444 15.82 3.46 -1.19
N TYR A 445 16.06 3.07 0.06
CA TYR A 445 15.15 3.34 1.19
C TYR A 445 14.86 4.83 1.38
N THR A 446 15.78 5.72 0.99
CA THR A 446 15.61 7.17 1.07
C THR A 446 14.64 7.71 0.01
N GLN A 447 14.27 6.93 -1.01
CA GLN A 447 13.23 7.32 -1.95
C GLN A 447 11.82 7.17 -1.37
N GLY A 448 11.68 6.54 -0.20
CA GLY A 448 10.41 6.23 0.43
C GLY A 448 9.80 4.93 -0.09
N GLN A 449 8.89 4.37 0.69
CA GLN A 449 8.35 3.03 0.46
C GLN A 449 7.06 2.83 1.25
N THR A 450 6.34 1.75 0.93
CA THR A 450 5.24 1.27 1.75
C THR A 450 5.78 0.61 3.03
N VAL A 451 5.26 1.04 4.18
CA VAL A 451 5.53 0.49 5.50
C VAL A 451 4.21 -0.05 6.07
N ILE A 452 4.24 -1.31 6.48
CA ILE A 452 3.10 -2.01 7.06
C ILE A 452 3.41 -2.29 8.53
N ALA A 453 2.51 -1.85 9.42
CA ALA A 453 2.53 -2.27 10.81
C ALA A 453 1.39 -3.26 11.03
N GLU A 454 1.70 -4.51 11.34
CA GLU A 454 0.69 -5.57 11.52
C GLU A 454 0.46 -5.86 13.00
N ASP A 455 -0.69 -6.46 13.30
CA ASP A 455 -1.07 -6.92 14.65
C ASP A 455 -0.93 -5.87 15.77
N VAL A 456 -1.14 -4.60 15.42
CA VAL A 456 -1.12 -3.48 16.35
C VAL A 456 -2.24 -3.67 17.39
N THR A 457 -1.84 -3.66 18.65
CA THR A 457 -2.77 -3.72 19.78
C THR A 457 -3.05 -2.33 20.30
N ILE A 458 -4.32 -1.92 20.29
CA ILE A 458 -4.77 -0.71 20.97
C ILE A 458 -5.14 -1.09 22.41
N PRO A 459 -4.41 -0.63 23.44
CA PRO A 459 -4.75 -0.93 24.82
C PRO A 459 -6.05 -0.25 25.24
N ALA A 460 -6.55 -0.61 26.43
CA ALA A 460 -7.70 0.08 27.02
C ALA A 460 -7.39 1.57 27.23
N PHE A 461 -8.40 2.40 27.00
CA PHE A 461 -8.39 3.80 27.38
C PHE A 461 -8.56 3.94 28.89
N SER A 462 -8.03 5.02 29.44
CA SER A 462 -8.13 5.37 30.85
C SER A 462 -8.14 6.89 31.01
N GLY A 463 -8.71 7.38 32.11
CA GLY A 463 -8.76 8.81 32.42
C GLY A 463 -9.64 9.62 31.47
N CYS A 464 -10.59 8.96 30.80
CA CYS A 464 -11.50 9.60 29.87
C CYS A 464 -12.79 10.02 30.58
N GLY A 465 -13.22 11.25 30.34
CA GLY A 465 -14.41 11.84 30.91
C GLY A 465 -14.13 12.91 31.97
N VAL A 466 -15.01 13.91 32.06
CA VAL A 466 -14.97 14.95 33.10
C VAL A 466 -15.99 14.66 34.21
N SER A 467 -17.26 14.49 33.85
CA SER A 467 -18.36 14.23 34.79
C SER A 467 -18.70 12.74 34.95
N GLU A 468 -18.38 11.92 33.95
CA GLU A 468 -18.62 10.47 33.92
C GLU A 468 -17.40 9.75 33.37
N ASP A 469 -17.23 8.46 33.65
CA ASP A 469 -16.11 7.69 33.10
C ASP A 469 -16.43 7.16 31.70
N LEU A 470 -15.78 7.75 30.69
CA LEU A 470 -15.90 7.39 29.27
C LEU A 470 -14.85 6.33 28.84
N SER A 471 -13.99 5.88 29.74
CA SER A 471 -12.95 4.91 29.43
C SER A 471 -13.51 3.57 28.93
N PRO A 472 -14.58 2.98 29.53
CA PRO A 472 -15.15 1.73 29.08
C PRO A 472 -15.74 1.80 27.68
N ILE A 473 -16.42 2.91 27.32
CA ILE A 473 -17.06 3.05 26.01
C ILE A 473 -16.04 3.20 24.87
N LEU A 474 -14.98 3.98 25.09
CA LEU A 474 -13.88 4.11 24.13
C LEU A 474 -13.13 2.78 23.98
N THR A 475 -12.83 2.12 25.10
CA THR A 475 -12.20 0.79 25.11
C THR A 475 -13.06 -0.24 24.37
N ALA A 476 -14.37 -0.24 24.61
CA ALA A 476 -15.30 -1.13 23.94
C ALA A 476 -15.41 -0.83 22.44
N SER A 477 -15.13 0.39 21.98
CA SER A 477 -15.26 0.77 20.58
C SER A 477 -14.03 0.43 19.73
N VAL A 478 -12.82 0.72 20.21
CA VAL A 478 -11.60 0.65 19.36
C VAL A 478 -10.48 -0.23 19.93
N SER A 479 -10.44 -0.49 21.24
CA SER A 479 -9.34 -1.25 21.85
C SER A 479 -9.42 -2.74 21.54
N GLY A 480 -8.29 -3.33 21.17
CA GLY A 480 -8.15 -4.73 20.78
C GLY A 480 -6.90 -5.01 19.96
N THR A 481 -6.68 -6.28 19.63
CA THR A 481 -5.59 -6.76 18.77
C THR A 481 -6.00 -6.85 17.30
N GLY A 482 -5.04 -7.11 16.41
CA GLY A 482 -5.28 -7.33 14.98
C GLY A 482 -5.62 -6.06 14.20
N ASN A 483 -5.26 -4.90 14.74
CA ASN A 483 -5.21 -3.69 13.93
C ASN A 483 -3.91 -3.70 13.11
N TYR A 484 -3.84 -2.90 12.07
CA TYR A 484 -2.73 -2.75 11.18
C TYR A 484 -2.76 -1.35 10.56
N ALA A 485 -1.58 -0.87 10.20
CA ALA A 485 -1.40 0.36 9.44
C ALA A 485 -0.75 0.01 8.10
N ASN A 486 -1.24 0.60 7.02
CA ASN A 486 -0.55 0.59 5.73
C ASN A 486 -0.26 2.04 5.36
N LEU A 487 1.02 2.35 5.26
CA LEU A 487 1.55 3.71 5.23
C LEU A 487 2.50 3.85 4.04
N GLU A 488 2.29 4.83 3.17
CA GLU A 488 3.29 5.18 2.17
C GLU A 488 4.17 6.30 2.71
N ALA A 489 5.49 6.09 2.70
CA ALA A 489 6.47 7.10 3.05
C ALA A 489 6.94 7.87 1.82
N GLY A 490 7.07 9.19 1.95
CA GLY A 490 7.72 10.05 0.98
C GLY A 490 9.24 9.90 1.00
N MET A 491 9.90 10.65 0.11
CA MET A 491 11.36 10.73 0.10
C MET A 491 11.89 11.28 1.42
N TRP A 492 13.02 10.76 1.86
CA TRP A 492 13.67 11.17 3.09
C TRP A 492 14.43 12.47 2.84
N CYS A 493 13.91 13.56 3.40
CA CYS A 493 14.51 14.90 3.30
C CYS A 493 15.68 15.01 4.28
N ASN A 494 16.90 15.19 3.79
CA ASN A 494 18.07 15.48 4.61
C ASN A 494 18.03 16.96 5.01
N VAL A 495 17.55 17.23 6.22
CA VAL A 495 17.29 18.60 6.70
C VAL A 495 18.55 19.45 6.86
N VAL A 496 19.72 18.82 7.02
CA VAL A 496 21.00 19.53 7.18
C VAL A 496 21.64 19.83 5.82
N GLY A 497 21.51 18.90 4.88
CA GLY A 497 22.07 19.01 3.53
C GLY A 497 21.11 19.59 2.47
N ASP A 498 19.84 19.81 2.82
CA ASP A 498 18.74 20.21 1.92
C ASP A 498 18.51 19.25 0.73
N ALA A 499 19.06 18.04 0.81
CA ALA A 499 18.85 17.02 -0.21
C ALA A 499 17.47 16.38 -0.05
N ASN A 500 16.77 16.18 -1.16
CA ASN A 500 15.43 15.58 -1.21
C ASN A 500 14.31 16.37 -0.50
N CYS A 501 14.58 17.62 -0.13
CA CYS A 501 13.63 18.52 0.51
C CYS A 501 12.92 19.42 -0.50
N VAL A 502 11.75 19.95 -0.14
CA VAL A 502 11.06 21.03 -0.86
C VAL A 502 10.83 22.15 0.13
N ASN A 503 11.52 23.27 -0.07
CA ASN A 503 11.49 24.41 0.86
C ASN A 503 11.88 24.01 2.30
N GLY A 504 12.86 23.12 2.46
CA GLY A 504 13.28 22.62 3.78
C GLY A 504 12.34 21.60 4.42
N GLU A 505 11.27 21.19 3.73
CA GLU A 505 10.34 20.16 4.23
C GLU A 505 10.45 18.85 3.46
N ALA A 506 10.08 17.75 4.11
CA ALA A 506 9.88 16.48 3.44
C ALA A 506 8.73 16.55 2.41
N LYS A 507 8.90 15.85 1.29
CA LYS A 507 7.87 15.68 0.27
C LYS A 507 6.78 14.75 0.76
N ASP A 508 5.55 15.02 0.35
CA ASP A 508 4.46 14.07 0.57
C ASP A 508 4.73 12.75 -0.18
N PRO A 509 4.20 11.63 0.35
CA PRO A 509 4.29 10.34 -0.31
C PRO A 509 3.81 10.40 -1.76
N GLN A 510 4.63 9.87 -2.67
CA GLN A 510 4.29 9.79 -4.08
C GLN A 510 3.72 8.40 -4.35
N THR A 511 2.50 8.36 -4.85
CA THR A 511 1.81 7.13 -5.23
C THR A 511 1.44 7.18 -6.70
N PHE A 512 0.99 6.06 -7.27
CA PHE A 512 0.58 5.99 -8.66
C PHE A 512 -0.91 5.72 -8.82
N THR A 513 -1.48 6.30 -9.86
CA THR A 513 -2.80 5.92 -10.37
C THR A 513 -2.59 5.08 -11.61
N VAL A 514 -3.13 3.86 -11.61
CA VAL A 514 -3.10 2.93 -12.75
C VAL A 514 -4.49 2.80 -13.37
N LYS A 515 -4.59 3.09 -14.67
CA LYS A 515 -5.83 2.97 -15.46
C LYS A 515 -5.54 2.46 -16.87
N PRO A 516 -6.31 1.53 -17.44
CA PRO A 516 -7.41 0.82 -16.81
C PRO A 516 -6.96 -0.23 -15.78
N GLY A 517 -5.67 -0.61 -15.75
CA GLY A 517 -5.21 -1.82 -15.05
C GLY A 517 -5.60 -3.10 -15.80
N GLY A 518 -5.46 -4.24 -15.13
CA GLY A 518 -5.70 -5.57 -15.69
C GLY A 518 -4.51 -6.12 -16.47
N ASP A 519 -4.80 -7.14 -17.30
CA ASP A 519 -3.80 -7.76 -18.16
C ASP A 519 -3.49 -6.89 -19.38
N PHE A 520 -2.21 -6.73 -19.70
CA PHE A 520 -1.75 -6.06 -20.91
C PHE A 520 -0.45 -6.69 -21.41
N THR A 521 -0.18 -6.49 -22.70
CA THR A 521 1.06 -6.91 -23.35
C THR A 521 1.86 -5.69 -23.78
N ALA A 522 3.11 -5.60 -23.37
CA ALA A 522 4.07 -4.65 -23.89
C ALA A 522 4.83 -5.27 -25.07
N VAL A 523 4.71 -4.70 -26.27
CA VAL A 523 5.20 -5.28 -27.53
C VAL A 523 6.27 -4.38 -28.15
N ALA A 524 7.39 -4.95 -28.56
CA ALA A 524 8.40 -4.28 -29.40
C ALA A 524 8.59 -5.04 -30.72
N ASP A 525 8.36 -4.37 -31.85
CA ASP A 525 8.41 -4.94 -33.23
C ASP A 525 9.83 -5.19 -33.78
N SER A 526 10.86 -4.82 -33.02
CA SER A 526 12.24 -5.18 -33.33
C SER A 526 13.07 -5.06 -32.08
N PHE A 527 13.70 -6.16 -31.68
CA PHE A 527 14.50 -6.22 -30.47
C PHE A 527 15.92 -6.64 -30.82
N VAL A 528 16.90 -5.76 -30.55
CA VAL A 528 18.31 -6.04 -30.84
C VAL A 528 19.15 -5.74 -29.62
N LEU A 529 19.81 -6.78 -29.10
CA LEU A 529 20.87 -6.69 -28.12
C LEU A 529 22.22 -6.74 -28.84
N ARG A 530 23.04 -5.71 -28.68
CA ARG A 530 24.35 -5.60 -29.32
C ARG A 530 25.45 -5.99 -28.33
N GLY A 531 26.22 -7.00 -28.70
CA GLY A 531 27.44 -7.39 -28.01
C GLY A 531 28.69 -6.74 -28.61
N GLN A 532 29.85 -7.22 -28.17
CA GLN A 532 31.13 -6.72 -28.68
C GLN A 532 31.37 -7.06 -30.15
N ASN A 533 32.21 -6.25 -30.81
CA ASN A 533 32.73 -6.53 -32.16
C ASN A 533 31.64 -6.79 -33.21
N GLY A 534 30.48 -6.16 -33.07
CA GLY A 534 29.36 -6.29 -34.02
C GLY A 534 28.52 -7.57 -33.87
N ALA A 535 28.69 -8.30 -32.77
CA ALA A 535 27.79 -9.38 -32.39
C ALA A 535 26.39 -8.82 -32.05
N GLU A 536 25.34 -9.53 -32.46
CA GLU A 536 23.95 -9.11 -32.24
C GLU A 536 23.08 -10.31 -31.87
N PHE A 537 22.20 -10.15 -30.89
CA PHE A 537 21.08 -11.03 -30.63
C PHE A 537 19.83 -10.27 -31.04
N ARG A 538 19.20 -10.68 -32.13
CA ARG A 538 18.13 -9.95 -32.82
C ARG A 538 16.88 -10.81 -32.87
N CYS A 539 15.74 -10.26 -32.46
CA CYS A 539 14.44 -10.89 -32.56
C CYS A 539 13.47 -10.00 -33.33
N ASP A 540 12.54 -10.64 -34.04
CA ASP A 540 11.48 -9.96 -34.78
C ASP A 540 10.49 -9.30 -33.82
N SER A 541 10.20 -9.91 -32.68
CA SER A 541 9.41 -9.25 -31.64
C SER A 541 9.84 -9.62 -30.22
N ALA A 542 9.56 -8.70 -29.29
CA ALA A 542 9.63 -8.94 -27.86
C ALA A 542 8.27 -8.63 -27.23
N ASN A 543 7.71 -9.60 -26.51
CA ASN A 543 6.42 -9.51 -25.85
C ASN A 543 6.61 -9.64 -24.34
N MET A 544 6.04 -8.74 -23.56
CA MET A 544 5.98 -8.87 -22.11
C MET A 544 4.53 -8.81 -21.66
N ARG A 545 4.02 -9.89 -21.08
CA ARG A 545 2.62 -9.95 -20.60
C ARG A 545 2.61 -9.68 -19.12
N PHE A 546 1.91 -8.63 -18.71
CA PHE A 546 1.84 -8.17 -17.33
C PHE A 546 0.40 -8.13 -16.83
N HIS A 547 0.25 -8.29 -15.53
CA HIS A 547 -0.92 -7.87 -14.78
C HIS A 547 -0.56 -6.66 -13.91
N MET A 548 -1.37 -5.60 -13.94
CA MET A 548 -1.28 -4.47 -13.01
C MET A 548 -2.63 -4.23 -12.35
N ASP A 549 -2.64 -4.08 -11.02
CA ASP A 549 -3.85 -3.75 -10.31
C ASP A 549 -4.33 -2.34 -10.68
N ARG A 550 -5.59 -2.25 -11.08
CA ARG A 550 -6.24 -0.95 -11.22
C ARG A 550 -6.31 -0.30 -9.84
N GLY A 551 -5.95 0.97 -9.75
CA GLY A 551 -6.21 1.70 -8.52
C GLY A 551 -5.69 3.11 -8.50
N HIS A 552 -6.16 3.83 -7.49
CA HIS A 552 -5.55 5.06 -7.04
C HIS A 552 -4.65 4.75 -5.86
N TRP A 553 -3.53 5.47 -5.74
CA TRP A 553 -2.58 5.34 -4.64
C TRP A 553 -1.85 4.01 -4.57
N GLN A 554 -1.56 3.42 -5.73
CA GLN A 554 -0.73 2.23 -5.84
C GLN A 554 0.71 2.52 -5.40
N SER A 555 1.32 1.54 -4.73
CA SER A 555 2.74 1.60 -4.36
C SER A 555 3.61 1.73 -5.60
N ARG A 556 4.74 2.41 -5.46
CA ARG A 556 5.70 2.62 -6.56
C ARG A 556 6.46 1.36 -6.92
N PHE A 557 6.52 0.43 -5.97
CA PHE A 557 7.28 -0.80 -6.05
C PHE A 557 6.37 -1.97 -6.43
N ARG A 558 6.79 -2.79 -7.42
CA ARG A 558 6.02 -3.95 -7.93
C ARG A 558 4.61 -3.57 -8.41
N LEU A 559 4.52 -2.55 -9.26
CA LEU A 559 3.26 -2.14 -9.89
C LEU A 559 2.63 -3.26 -10.72
N GLY A 560 3.45 -4.11 -11.32
CA GLY A 560 2.98 -5.24 -12.10
C GLY A 560 3.94 -6.42 -12.09
N LYS A 561 3.38 -7.60 -12.32
CA LYS A 561 4.09 -8.87 -12.48
C LYS A 561 3.77 -9.44 -13.85
N GLY A 562 4.76 -10.01 -14.51
CA GLY A 562 4.57 -10.59 -15.82
C GLY A 562 5.57 -11.66 -16.21
N GLU A 563 5.49 -12.02 -17.48
CA GLU A 563 6.39 -12.91 -18.20
C GLU A 563 6.87 -12.22 -19.48
N MET A 564 8.04 -12.62 -19.97
CA MET A 564 8.61 -12.08 -21.21
C MET A 564 8.90 -13.22 -22.19
N SER A 565 8.63 -12.98 -23.47
CA SER A 565 9.03 -13.86 -24.55
C SER A 565 9.48 -13.11 -25.79
N LEU A 566 10.27 -13.79 -26.62
CA LEU A 566 10.84 -13.25 -27.85
C LEU A 566 10.63 -14.24 -29.00
N ASP A 567 10.32 -13.70 -30.17
CA ASP A 567 10.01 -14.47 -31.38
C ASP A 567 10.93 -14.08 -32.53
N GLY A 568 11.21 -15.05 -33.42
CA GLY A 568 12.02 -14.82 -34.63
C GLY A 568 13.47 -14.45 -34.31
N CYS A 569 14.06 -15.08 -33.30
CA CYS A 569 15.39 -14.72 -32.82
C CYS A 569 16.52 -15.30 -33.69
N THR A 570 17.58 -14.52 -33.84
CA THR A 570 18.83 -14.86 -34.52
C THR A 570 20.02 -14.35 -33.72
N VAL A 571 21.14 -15.09 -33.81
CA VAL A 571 22.40 -14.72 -33.16
C VAL A 571 23.45 -14.47 -34.22
N LYS A 572 23.83 -13.21 -34.41
CA LYS A 572 24.96 -12.81 -35.24
C LYS A 572 26.22 -12.77 -34.40
N THR A 573 27.22 -13.53 -34.80
CA THR A 573 28.52 -13.58 -34.14
C THR A 573 29.39 -12.38 -34.51
N SER A 574 30.45 -12.14 -33.74
CA SER A 574 31.45 -11.09 -34.03
C SER A 574 32.23 -11.30 -35.34
N ASN A 575 32.30 -12.52 -35.87
CA ASN A 575 32.86 -12.82 -37.19
C ASN A 575 31.79 -12.78 -38.32
N GLY A 576 30.55 -12.40 -38.02
CA GLY A 576 29.50 -12.12 -39.00
C GLY A 576 28.63 -13.30 -39.41
N PHE A 577 28.83 -14.49 -38.85
CA PHE A 577 27.93 -15.62 -39.05
C PHE A 577 26.60 -15.39 -38.32
N VAL A 578 25.51 -15.88 -38.88
CA VAL A 578 24.17 -15.76 -38.31
C VAL A 578 23.64 -17.16 -38.02
N HIS A 579 23.29 -17.40 -36.77
CA HIS A 579 22.69 -18.63 -36.29
C HIS A 579 21.20 -18.41 -36.02
N GLN A 580 20.38 -19.41 -36.33
CA GLN A 580 18.96 -19.39 -36.00
C GLN A 580 18.74 -19.81 -34.56
N VAL A 581 17.73 -19.24 -33.92
CA VAL A 581 17.27 -19.69 -32.60
C VAL A 581 16.03 -20.57 -32.79
N GLN A 582 16.03 -21.75 -32.19
CA GLN A 582 14.90 -22.67 -32.22
C GLN A 582 13.81 -22.22 -31.25
N GLY A 583 12.59 -22.10 -31.78
CA GLY A 583 11.39 -21.85 -30.98
C GLY A 583 11.32 -20.44 -30.38
N GLU A 584 10.40 -20.29 -29.43
CA GLU A 584 10.21 -19.07 -28.65
C GLU A 584 11.26 -18.99 -27.53
N VAL A 585 11.87 -17.81 -27.37
CA VAL A 585 12.79 -17.55 -26.26
C VAL A 585 11.97 -16.96 -25.12
N ALA A 586 11.70 -17.76 -24.10
CA ALA A 586 10.98 -17.32 -22.91
C ALA A 586 11.95 -16.92 -21.79
N ASP A 587 11.50 -15.98 -20.97
CA ASP A 587 12.10 -15.70 -19.66
C ASP A 587 11.91 -16.90 -18.73
N GLU A 588 12.95 -17.27 -17.97
CA GLU A 588 12.85 -18.38 -17.01
C GLU A 588 12.14 -17.99 -15.70
N GLY A 589 11.91 -16.69 -15.46
CA GLY A 589 11.39 -16.15 -14.22
C GLY A 589 10.12 -15.31 -14.41
N SER A 590 9.92 -14.40 -13.46
CA SER A 590 8.88 -13.38 -13.56
C SER A 590 9.54 -12.03 -13.71
N VAL A 591 9.02 -11.22 -14.62
CA VAL A 591 9.42 -9.82 -14.76
C VAL A 591 8.54 -8.92 -13.89
N TRP A 592 9.15 -7.88 -13.32
CA TRP A 592 8.49 -6.97 -12.38
C TRP A 592 8.62 -5.52 -12.83
N ILE A 593 7.50 -4.79 -12.83
CA ILE A 593 7.48 -3.35 -13.09
C ILE A 593 7.66 -2.60 -11.77
N THR A 594 8.69 -1.75 -11.70
CA THR A 594 8.95 -0.84 -10.58
C THR A 594 9.14 0.57 -11.11
N MET A 595 8.57 1.56 -10.42
CA MET A 595 8.81 2.98 -10.72
C MET A 595 9.81 3.54 -9.72
N SER A 596 10.89 4.12 -10.22
CA SER A 596 11.87 4.83 -9.40
C SER A 596 12.02 6.27 -9.88
N MET A 597 12.65 7.10 -9.07
CA MET A 597 12.99 8.46 -9.45
C MET A 597 14.50 8.56 -9.64
N SER A 598 14.91 9.07 -10.79
CA SER A 598 16.31 9.42 -11.05
C SER A 598 16.75 10.56 -10.14
N LEU A 599 18.07 10.74 -10.02
CA LEU A 599 18.66 11.89 -9.31
C LEU A 599 18.21 13.24 -9.90
N ALA A 600 17.81 13.28 -11.18
CA ALA A 600 17.27 14.46 -11.84
C ALA A 600 15.78 14.70 -11.53
N GLY A 601 15.15 13.87 -10.70
CA GLY A 601 13.73 13.97 -10.36
C GLY A 601 12.78 13.45 -11.45
N GLN A 602 13.30 12.81 -12.50
CA GLN A 602 12.50 12.19 -13.54
C GLN A 602 12.13 10.76 -13.16
N TRP A 603 10.87 10.39 -13.39
CA TRP A 603 10.40 9.01 -13.20
C TRP A 603 11.03 8.08 -14.24
N GLN A 604 11.51 6.95 -13.73
CA GLN A 604 12.04 5.85 -14.52
C GLN A 604 11.20 4.60 -14.24
N MET A 605 10.92 3.86 -15.29
CA MET A 605 10.35 2.53 -15.20
C MET A 605 11.50 1.52 -15.28
N LEU A 606 11.50 0.58 -14.34
CA LEU A 606 12.37 -0.58 -14.33
C LEU A 606 11.54 -1.83 -14.59
N ILE A 607 12.02 -2.67 -15.50
CA ILE A 607 11.52 -4.03 -15.70
C ILE A 607 12.61 -4.98 -15.23
N ASN A 608 12.49 -5.49 -14.01
CA ASN A 608 13.48 -6.37 -13.39
C ASN A 608 13.11 -7.84 -13.63
N GLY A 609 14.05 -8.75 -13.41
CA GLY A 609 13.79 -10.20 -13.44
C GLY A 609 14.18 -10.90 -14.75
N VAL A 610 14.89 -10.24 -15.65
CA VAL A 610 15.11 -10.71 -17.02
C VAL A 610 16.20 -11.77 -17.10
N THR A 611 15.84 -13.00 -17.45
CA THR A 611 16.72 -14.15 -17.68
C THR A 611 16.25 -14.91 -18.92
N LEU A 612 16.90 -14.65 -20.06
CA LEU A 612 16.53 -15.21 -21.35
C LEU A 612 17.32 -16.49 -21.64
N LYS A 613 16.63 -17.49 -22.19
CA LYS A 613 17.23 -18.75 -22.61
C LYS A 613 16.92 -19.03 -24.08
N ALA A 614 17.96 -19.04 -24.91
CA ALA A 614 17.85 -19.29 -26.35
C ALA A 614 18.55 -20.59 -26.76
N LEU A 615 17.86 -21.45 -27.50
CA LEU A 615 18.45 -22.64 -28.12
C LEU A 615 18.95 -22.27 -29.52
N VAL A 616 20.27 -22.20 -29.70
CA VAL A 616 20.91 -21.74 -30.93
C VAL A 616 21.34 -22.94 -31.77
N GLU A 617 20.97 -22.96 -33.06
CA GLU A 617 21.45 -23.91 -34.05
C GLU A 617 22.84 -23.52 -34.56
N LEU A 618 23.83 -24.36 -34.28
CA LEU A 618 25.18 -24.24 -34.82
C LEU A 618 25.27 -24.99 -36.15
N ALA A 619 26.45 -24.95 -36.78
CA ALA A 619 26.73 -25.82 -37.92
C ALA A 619 26.68 -27.30 -37.49
N ASP A 620 26.42 -28.21 -38.43
CA ASP A 620 26.39 -29.66 -38.21
C ASP A 620 25.25 -30.20 -37.31
N ASP A 621 24.09 -29.52 -37.30
CA ASP A 621 22.90 -29.88 -36.51
C ASP A 621 23.13 -29.91 -34.98
N GLU A 622 24.22 -29.31 -34.49
CA GLU A 622 24.45 -29.13 -33.06
C GLU A 622 23.60 -27.98 -32.50
N THR A 623 22.86 -28.23 -31.44
CA THR A 623 22.14 -27.18 -30.69
C THR A 623 22.88 -26.86 -29.41
N CYS A 624 22.90 -25.58 -29.05
CA CYS A 624 23.48 -25.14 -27.78
C CYS A 624 22.58 -24.10 -27.09
N GLU A 625 22.75 -23.93 -25.79
CA GLU A 625 21.99 -22.98 -24.98
C GLU A 625 22.79 -21.70 -24.78
N LEU A 626 22.29 -20.60 -25.32
CA LEU A 626 22.76 -19.25 -25.03
C LEU A 626 21.85 -18.64 -23.96
N ARG A 627 22.44 -18.33 -22.80
CA ARG A 627 21.74 -17.66 -21.70
C ARG A 627 22.13 -16.19 -21.66
N ILE A 628 21.15 -15.31 -21.52
CA ILE A 628 21.34 -13.87 -21.40
C ILE A 628 20.68 -13.41 -20.10
N ALA A 629 21.48 -12.96 -19.16
CA ALA A 629 21.08 -12.55 -17.82
C ALA A 629 22.04 -11.47 -17.33
N GLU A 630 22.02 -11.05 -16.08
CA GLU A 630 23.11 -10.25 -15.53
C GLU A 630 24.23 -11.15 -14.97
N ALA A 631 25.48 -10.76 -15.15
CA ALA A 631 26.64 -11.53 -14.68
C ALA A 631 27.14 -11.02 -13.31
N VAL A 632 27.46 -11.93 -12.39
CA VAL A 632 27.95 -11.65 -11.03
C VAL A 632 29.48 -11.78 -11.01
N GLN A 633 30.19 -10.69 -10.67
CA GLN A 633 31.64 -10.64 -10.53
C GLN A 633 32.07 -11.09 -9.12
N GLN A 634 33.19 -11.80 -9.04
CA GLN A 634 33.73 -12.24 -7.76
C GLN A 634 34.03 -11.06 -6.84
N SER A 635 34.65 -10.01 -7.37
CA SER A 635 34.90 -8.76 -6.64
C SER A 635 35.19 -7.60 -7.59
N PHE A 636 35.32 -6.39 -7.04
CA PHE A 636 35.79 -5.25 -7.79
C PHE A 636 37.22 -5.42 -8.35
N LEU A 637 38.10 -6.13 -7.63
CA LEU A 637 39.49 -6.38 -8.07
C LEU A 637 39.63 -7.62 -8.94
N ASP A 638 38.63 -8.50 -8.93
CA ASP A 638 38.59 -9.76 -9.65
C ASP A 638 37.33 -9.81 -10.51
N SER A 639 37.50 -9.38 -11.78
CA SER A 639 36.42 -9.34 -12.75
C SER A 639 35.96 -10.72 -13.23
N ARG A 640 36.46 -11.82 -12.64
CA ARG A 640 35.95 -13.16 -12.93
C ARG A 640 34.47 -13.20 -12.58
N ILE A 641 33.66 -13.58 -13.55
CA ILE A 641 32.25 -13.88 -13.33
C ILE A 641 32.17 -15.23 -12.63
N VAL A 642 31.39 -15.32 -11.57
CA VAL A 642 31.24 -16.55 -10.77
C VAL A 642 29.79 -16.98 -10.61
N ASP A 643 28.83 -16.12 -10.94
CA ASP A 643 27.41 -16.48 -10.97
C ASP A 643 26.61 -15.66 -12.00
N GLU A 644 25.33 -15.98 -12.17
CA GLU A 644 24.35 -15.20 -12.93
C GLU A 644 23.25 -14.69 -11.98
N ARG A 645 22.65 -13.55 -12.31
CA ARG A 645 21.44 -13.05 -11.66
C ARG A 645 20.47 -12.48 -12.70
N PRO A 646 19.18 -12.30 -12.39
CA PRO A 646 18.26 -11.69 -13.34
C PRO A 646 18.70 -10.26 -13.69
N GLY A 647 18.68 -9.93 -14.98
CA GLY A 647 18.95 -8.58 -15.47
C GLY A 647 17.70 -7.71 -15.45
N ARG A 648 17.80 -6.53 -16.08
CA ARG A 648 16.70 -5.56 -16.10
C ARG A 648 16.66 -4.71 -17.36
N PHE A 649 15.53 -4.06 -17.59
CA PHE A 649 15.42 -2.89 -18.47
C PHE A 649 15.21 -1.63 -17.63
N ILE A 650 15.84 -0.53 -18.03
CA ILE A 650 15.64 0.78 -17.41
C ILE A 650 15.33 1.82 -18.48
N GLY A 651 14.32 2.64 -18.23
CA GLY A 651 13.87 3.60 -19.23
C GLY A 651 12.82 4.57 -18.74
N THR A 652 12.26 5.30 -19.69
CA THR A 652 11.18 6.24 -19.46
C THR A 652 9.86 5.63 -19.92
N TYR A 653 8.80 5.92 -19.17
CA TYR A 653 7.45 5.61 -19.56
C TYR A 653 6.72 6.86 -20.03
N ASP A 654 6.09 6.80 -21.19
CA ASP A 654 5.26 7.88 -21.75
C ASP A 654 3.98 7.29 -22.33
N ASN A 655 2.86 7.50 -21.64
CA ASN A 655 1.49 7.25 -22.10
C ASN A 655 1.31 5.97 -22.91
N GLY A 656 1.56 4.83 -22.26
CA GLY A 656 1.39 3.51 -22.87
C GLY A 656 2.59 3.00 -23.67
N ALA A 657 3.72 3.71 -23.66
CA ALA A 657 4.96 3.19 -24.21
C ALA A 657 6.10 3.26 -23.20
N PHE A 658 6.85 2.16 -23.07
CA PHE A 658 8.11 2.10 -22.36
C PHE A 658 9.26 2.19 -23.36
N VAL A 659 10.22 3.08 -23.09
CA VAL A 659 11.41 3.29 -23.94
C VAL A 659 12.63 3.17 -23.04
N GLY A 660 13.42 2.10 -23.22
CA GLY A 660 14.50 1.80 -22.29
C GLY A 660 15.66 1.01 -22.91
N ASN A 661 16.72 0.93 -22.12
CA ASN A 661 17.91 0.14 -22.41
C ASN A 661 17.87 -1.16 -21.61
N ALA A 662 18.41 -2.22 -22.20
CA ALA A 662 18.64 -3.47 -21.50
C ALA A 662 19.97 -3.41 -20.73
N GLU A 663 19.96 -3.88 -19.49
CA GLU A 663 21.15 -4.14 -18.67
C GLU A 663 21.25 -5.66 -18.47
N VAL A 664 21.68 -6.35 -19.53
CA VAL A 664 21.87 -7.80 -19.58
C VAL A 664 23.22 -8.13 -20.21
N LYS A 665 23.73 -9.32 -19.97
CA LYS A 665 25.04 -9.84 -20.38
C LYS A 665 24.89 -11.30 -20.84
N PRO A 666 25.84 -11.84 -21.62
CA PRO A 666 25.92 -13.29 -21.77
C PRO A 666 26.18 -13.94 -20.41
N SER A 667 25.52 -15.04 -20.10
CA SER A 667 25.71 -15.78 -18.84
C SER A 667 26.79 -16.85 -18.99
N LEU A 668 27.56 -17.06 -17.93
CA LEU A 668 28.56 -18.12 -17.81
C LEU A 668 27.92 -19.52 -17.77
N LYS A 669 26.61 -19.60 -17.51
CA LYS A 669 25.82 -20.84 -17.62
C LYS A 669 25.41 -21.18 -19.06
N SER A 670 25.74 -20.34 -20.04
CA SER A 670 25.58 -20.68 -21.45
C SER A 670 26.40 -21.92 -21.80
N THR A 671 25.81 -22.88 -22.50
CA THR A 671 26.56 -24.06 -23.01
C THR A 671 27.24 -23.75 -24.34
N CYS A 672 26.84 -22.66 -25.01
CA CYS A 672 27.47 -22.20 -26.24
C CYS A 672 28.80 -21.43 -26.02
N ARG A 673 29.72 -21.55 -26.98
CA ARG A 673 30.85 -20.62 -27.14
C ARG A 673 30.72 -19.83 -28.44
N ILE A 674 29.78 -18.88 -28.47
CA ILE A 674 29.52 -18.06 -29.66
C ILE A 674 30.45 -16.83 -29.68
N PRO A 675 31.27 -16.62 -30.72
CA PRO A 675 32.16 -15.45 -30.79
C PRO A 675 31.38 -14.13 -30.62
N GLY A 676 31.75 -13.33 -29.62
CA GLY A 676 31.06 -12.08 -29.27
C GLY A 676 30.05 -12.20 -28.11
N PHE A 677 29.74 -13.43 -27.67
CA PHE A 677 28.94 -13.73 -26.48
C PHE A 677 29.72 -14.53 -25.42
N THR A 678 31.05 -14.60 -25.55
CA THR A 678 31.93 -15.30 -24.60
C THR A 678 32.53 -14.36 -23.55
N ASN A 679 32.41 -13.04 -23.73
CA ASN A 679 32.82 -12.10 -22.70
C ASN A 679 31.63 -11.78 -21.79
N PHE A 680 31.62 -12.41 -20.62
CA PHE A 680 30.58 -12.25 -19.61
C PHE A 680 30.67 -10.91 -18.84
N SER A 681 31.73 -10.12 -19.09
CA SER A 681 31.93 -8.83 -18.42
C SER A 681 31.29 -7.65 -19.14
N ASP A 682 30.96 -7.76 -20.43
CA ASP A 682 30.36 -6.67 -21.20
C ASP A 682 28.84 -6.70 -21.17
N ASP A 683 28.24 -5.51 -21.12
CA ASP A 683 26.80 -5.35 -21.31
C ASP A 683 26.42 -5.57 -22.77
N LEU A 684 25.38 -6.38 -22.98
CA LEU A 684 24.63 -6.40 -24.22
C LEU A 684 23.70 -5.18 -24.22
N THR A 685 24.02 -4.23 -25.07
CA THR A 685 23.28 -2.96 -25.13
C THR A 685 22.14 -3.08 -26.14
N ALA A 686 20.91 -2.82 -25.70
CA ALA A 686 19.83 -2.47 -26.63
C ALA A 686 19.85 -0.95 -26.80
N PRO A 687 20.26 -0.38 -27.96
CA PRO A 687 20.44 1.06 -28.10
C PRO A 687 19.16 1.89 -27.97
N THR A 688 17.99 1.26 -27.85
CA THR A 688 16.74 1.72 -27.20
C THR A 688 15.63 0.79 -27.69
N ALA A 689 15.01 0.01 -26.81
CA ALA A 689 13.82 -0.77 -27.15
C ALA A 689 12.56 0.02 -26.78
N ARG A 690 11.60 0.12 -27.71
CA ARG A 690 10.30 0.74 -27.48
C ARG A 690 9.24 -0.35 -27.40
N PHE A 691 8.63 -0.48 -26.22
CA PHE A 691 7.54 -1.41 -25.96
C PHE A 691 6.21 -0.64 -25.88
N ALA A 692 5.29 -0.91 -26.79
CA ALA A 692 3.92 -0.36 -26.78
C ALA A 692 2.98 -1.25 -25.97
N PHE A 693 2.19 -0.68 -25.08
CA PHE A 693 1.30 -1.41 -24.16
C PHE A 693 -0.08 -1.60 -24.81
N HIS A 694 -0.58 -2.84 -24.77
CA HIS A 694 -1.85 -3.24 -25.36
C HIS A 694 -2.67 -4.10 -24.36
N PRO A 695 -3.84 -3.60 -23.86
CA PRO A 695 -4.35 -2.25 -24.05
C PRO A 695 -3.43 -1.19 -23.43
N GLU A 696 -3.57 0.05 -23.89
CA GLU A 696 -2.81 1.19 -23.37
C GLU A 696 -3.05 1.34 -21.86
N GLN A 697 -1.97 1.56 -21.10
CA GLN A 697 -2.03 1.85 -19.67
C GLN A 697 -1.70 3.32 -19.41
N GLN A 698 -2.24 3.86 -18.35
CA GLN A 698 -1.93 5.17 -17.81
C GLN A 698 -1.41 4.97 -16.40
N ILE A 699 -0.12 5.23 -16.23
CA ILE A 699 0.58 5.15 -14.94
C ILE A 699 0.95 6.58 -14.59
N LEU A 700 0.09 7.22 -13.79
CA LEU A 700 0.20 8.65 -13.49
C LEU A 700 0.67 8.84 -12.06
N PRO A 701 1.74 9.63 -11.80
CA PRO A 701 2.06 10.07 -10.45
C PRO A 701 0.84 10.80 -9.87
N SER A 702 0.39 10.34 -8.72
CA SER A 702 -0.70 10.97 -7.99
C SER A 702 -0.08 12.12 -7.20
N VAL A 703 -0.32 13.35 -7.65
CA VAL A 703 0.08 14.54 -6.89
C VAL A 703 -0.83 14.62 -5.68
N GLY A 704 -0.27 14.56 -4.47
CA GLY A 704 -1.02 14.84 -3.25
C GLY A 704 -1.59 16.26 -3.37
N SER A 705 -2.91 16.37 -3.46
CA SER A 705 -3.63 17.65 -3.56
C SER A 705 -4.23 18.05 -2.23
#